data_AF-A0A673IE79-F1
#
_entry.id   AF-A0A673IE79-F1
#
_cell.length_a   1.000
_cell.length_b   1.000
_cell.length_c   1.000
_cell.angle_alpha   90.00
_cell.angle_beta   90.00
_cell.angle_gamma   90.00
#
_symmetry.space_group_name_H-M   'P 1'
#
loop_
_entity.id
_entity.type
_entity.pdbx_description
1 polymer ?
#
loop_
_entity_poly.entity_id
_entity_poly.type
_entity_poly.pdbx_seq_one_letter_code
_entity_poly.pdbx_strand_id
1 'polypeptide(L)'
;YVLQKKKSNLGCERHGDDQRVKYKFVSDWQSTAASAPVISLMFYTATDVQGSLQAHVEEKNRLSTVTGTSEELGNFKITFGKPTAGEGASGKYARYNYLQTKSPGLDKLTDIVKNSLNHKFDFSPPKGEKRFYFAVDSYKVTNHQNQQKDLKMESDLVVHQVTVQTPFQIEVLFESGSFRERPNQLVGSTLTDELEKRKVAFDEKFESTFGLQAKGFTSSQIKFAKAALSNMLGGMGYFFGQSVVQSVYNEHPVLYPEGLLFTAVPSRSFFPRGFLWDEGFHQLLIRKWDTQLTKEVIAHWLDLINIEGWIPREQILDDEARSKVPSEFIVQHNENANPPTLFLALQELLEQLNAQPELSQTMIPFLRRLYPRLQIWFEWFNTTQAGPMANSYRWRGRDKDTNLFLNPKTLTSGLDDYPRASHPSADERHVDLYCWMTLASGIMANVARILGEPHLVYENTHRTLSNNDLLNKLHWSENLHAFSDYGNHTQAVSLQQEKVFVPPGQPRHQFPVTRLVRSVRKAPKLQYVNALGYVSLFPFLLQILTPDTPKIEHILQDIQDPERIWTPYGLRSLSHSDPLYMKRNTEHDAPYWRGPIWININYLAVRALHHYGSIEGPYKKKAATLYQDLRTNLINNVYKQYMETGYIWEQYNDSTGRGQGSHPFTGWSALTVLIMAEEY
;
A
#
# COMPACT_ATOMS: atom_id res chain seq x y z
N TYR A 1 15.06 10.72 2.40
CA TYR A 1 13.91 11.33 3.10
C TYR A 1 13.69 12.68 2.46
N VAL A 2 12.53 12.87 1.82
CA VAL A 2 12.12 14.14 1.23
C VAL A 2 11.35 14.89 2.32
N LEU A 3 11.80 16.09 2.69
CA LEU A 3 11.01 16.99 3.54
C LEU A 3 10.04 17.74 2.63
N GLN A 4 8.81 17.24 2.53
CA GLN A 4 7.69 17.96 1.92
C GLN A 4 6.80 18.51 3.03
N LYS A 5 6.51 19.82 2.98
CA LYS A 5 5.71 20.49 4.00
C LYS A 5 4.24 20.56 3.59
N LYS A 6 3.37 20.43 4.59
CA LYS A 6 1.91 20.57 4.51
C LYS A 6 1.46 21.94 5.00
N LYS A 7 0.43 22.51 4.38
CA LYS A 7 -0.32 23.66 4.91
C LYS A 7 -1.16 23.19 6.12
N SER A 8 -0.91 23.72 7.32
CA SER A 8 -1.84 23.63 8.45
C SER A 8 -2.26 25.04 8.87
N ASN A 9 -3.55 25.35 8.73
CA ASN A 9 -4.17 26.59 9.20
C ASN A 9 -4.49 26.54 10.70
N LEU A 10 -3.48 26.32 11.55
CA LEU A 10 -3.61 26.50 12.98
C LEU A 10 -2.49 27.42 13.44
N GLY A 11 -2.87 28.57 14.00
CA GLY A 11 -1.96 29.64 14.36
C GLY A 11 -0.99 29.23 15.46
N CYS A 12 0.24 28.93 15.07
CA CYS A 12 1.51 29.13 15.78
C CYS A 12 2.59 29.20 14.68
N GLU A 13 3.50 30.19 14.77
CA GLU A 13 4.59 30.58 13.85
C GLU A 13 4.58 30.13 12.36
N ARG A 14 4.67 31.12 11.44
CA ARG A 14 4.34 31.03 9.99
C ARG A 14 4.96 29.88 9.17
N HIS A 15 6.04 29.23 9.62
CA HIS A 15 6.77 28.23 8.82
C HIS A 15 6.83 26.81 9.40
N GLY A 16 6.01 26.47 10.41
CA GLY A 16 5.95 25.13 11.01
C GLY A 16 6.96 25.01 12.15
N ASP A 17 6.47 24.57 13.31
CA ASP A 17 7.21 24.51 14.58
C ASP A 17 8.57 23.81 14.48
N ASP A 18 9.58 24.37 15.18
CA ASP A 18 10.91 23.82 15.52
C ASP A 18 11.41 22.67 14.64
N GLN A 19 11.48 22.88 13.32
CA GLN A 19 11.93 21.86 12.38
C GLN A 19 13.46 21.72 12.46
N ARG A 20 13.92 21.05 13.51
CA ARG A 20 15.24 20.45 13.60
C ARG A 20 15.12 19.02 13.12
N VAL A 21 15.61 18.76 11.91
CA VAL A 21 15.69 17.38 11.41
C VAL A 21 17.15 17.02 11.33
N LYS A 22 17.52 15.96 12.04
CA LYS A 22 18.88 15.44 12.00
C LYS A 22 18.90 13.98 11.65
N TYR A 23 19.83 13.66 10.78
CA TYR A 23 20.13 12.30 10.37
C TYR A 23 21.51 11.93 10.91
N LYS A 24 21.58 10.84 11.69
CA LYS A 24 22.84 10.23 12.16
C LYS A 24 23.03 8.92 11.38
N PHE A 25 24.07 8.88 10.57
CA PHE A 25 24.44 7.70 9.78
C PHE A 25 25.60 7.00 10.48
N VAL A 26 25.38 5.77 10.93
CA VAL A 26 26.40 4.94 11.57
C VAL A 26 26.66 3.75 10.67
N SER A 27 27.93 3.45 10.43
CA SER A 27 28.34 2.21 9.78
C SER A 27 29.13 1.36 10.77
N ASP A 28 28.69 0.12 10.92
CA ASP A 28 29.42 -0.92 11.65
C ASP A 28 30.02 -1.90 10.65
N TRP A 29 31.17 -2.46 10.98
CA TRP A 29 31.84 -3.47 10.17
C TRP A 29 31.97 -4.77 10.97
N GLN A 30 31.15 -5.75 10.61
CA GLN A 30 31.13 -7.08 11.22
C GLN A 30 31.62 -8.10 10.19
N SER A 31 32.94 -8.16 9.95
CA SER A 31 33.57 -9.14 9.07
C SER A 31 34.96 -9.53 9.59
N THR A 32 35.44 -10.70 9.18
CA THR A 32 36.81 -11.18 9.44
C THR A 32 37.81 -10.71 8.37
N ALA A 33 37.37 -9.94 7.36
CA ALA A 33 38.23 -9.50 6.27
C ALA A 33 39.38 -8.59 6.75
N ALA A 34 40.54 -8.65 6.09
CA ALA A 34 41.74 -7.97 6.58
C ALA A 34 41.67 -6.42 6.60
N SER A 35 40.70 -5.80 5.90
CA SER A 35 40.55 -4.34 5.90
C SER A 35 39.10 -3.90 5.85
N ALA A 36 38.78 -2.84 6.62
CA ALA A 36 37.46 -2.23 6.60
C ALA A 36 37.16 -1.59 5.22
N PRO A 37 35.93 -1.75 4.70
CA PRO A 37 35.53 -1.20 3.41
C PRO A 37 35.51 0.33 3.44
N VAL A 38 35.75 0.92 2.26
CA VAL A 38 35.57 2.35 1.97
C VAL A 38 34.24 2.51 1.27
N ILE A 39 33.41 3.43 1.76
CA ILE A 39 32.04 3.65 1.30
C ILE A 39 31.88 5.11 0.88
N SER A 40 31.12 5.36 -0.18
CA SER A 40 30.65 6.68 -0.59
C SER A 40 29.19 6.88 -0.17
N LEU A 41 28.94 7.91 0.62
CA LEU A 41 27.59 8.39 0.94
C LEU A 41 27.30 9.64 0.11
N MET A 42 26.10 9.74 -0.44
CA MET A 42 25.63 10.91 -1.20
C MET A 42 24.41 11.50 -0.51
N PHE A 43 24.51 12.76 -0.10
CA PHE A 43 23.41 13.56 0.41
C PHE A 43 23.01 14.56 -0.66
N TYR A 44 21.71 14.74 -0.92
CA TYR A 44 21.27 15.70 -1.92
C TYR A 44 20.18 16.62 -1.37
N THR A 45 20.06 17.78 -2.00
CA THR A 45 18.97 18.73 -1.82
C THR A 45 18.58 19.22 -3.19
N ALA A 46 17.30 19.17 -3.50
CA ALA A 46 16.75 19.64 -4.76
C ALA A 46 15.59 20.59 -4.47
N THR A 47 15.45 21.64 -5.26
CA THR A 47 14.18 22.39 -5.32
C THR A 47 13.20 21.68 -6.23
N ASP A 48 11.94 22.09 -6.17
CA ASP A 48 10.89 21.62 -7.07
C ASP A 48 10.13 22.82 -7.61
N VAL A 49 10.49 23.22 -8.84
CA VAL A 49 9.97 24.38 -9.61
C VAL A 49 10.30 25.76 -9.01
N GLN A 50 10.18 25.91 -7.69
CA GLN A 50 10.37 27.16 -6.96
C GLN A 50 11.47 27.08 -5.90
N GLY A 51 12.01 28.23 -5.53
CA GLY A 51 13.08 28.36 -4.55
C GLY A 51 14.48 28.34 -5.17
N SER A 52 15.49 28.44 -4.30
CA SER A 52 16.90 28.50 -4.71
C SER A 52 17.81 27.82 -3.69
N LEU A 53 18.91 27.26 -4.18
CA LEU A 53 19.95 26.66 -3.34
C LEU A 53 21.31 27.31 -3.59
N GLN A 54 22.02 27.59 -2.51
CA GLN A 54 23.39 28.06 -2.54
C GLN A 54 24.29 27.08 -1.76
N ALA A 55 25.26 26.51 -2.47
CA ALA A 55 26.28 25.63 -1.93
C ALA A 55 27.43 26.45 -1.32
N HIS A 56 27.84 26.13 -0.09
CA HIS A 56 28.99 26.73 0.57
C HIS A 56 30.10 25.68 0.74
N VAL A 57 31.18 25.86 -0.01
CA VAL A 57 32.25 24.86 -0.14
C VAL A 57 33.52 25.34 0.58
N GLU A 58 34.07 24.46 1.41
CA GLU A 58 35.32 24.62 2.13
C GLU A 58 36.40 23.70 1.53
N GLU A 59 37.68 24.03 1.73
CA GLU A 59 38.81 23.15 1.39
C GLU A 59 38.74 22.62 -0.07
N LYS A 60 38.27 23.49 -1.00
CA LYS A 60 38.00 23.26 -2.44
C LYS A 60 36.81 22.36 -2.79
N ASN A 61 36.63 21.24 -2.10
CA ASN A 61 35.65 20.20 -2.52
C ASN A 61 34.66 19.78 -1.43
N ARG A 62 34.80 20.25 -0.18
CA ARG A 62 33.92 19.86 0.92
C ARG A 62 32.74 20.81 0.99
N LEU A 63 31.55 20.35 0.59
CA LEU A 63 30.31 21.06 0.86
C LEU A 63 30.03 21.06 2.37
N SER A 64 30.21 22.18 3.04
CA SER A 64 29.96 22.27 4.49
C SER A 64 28.50 22.58 4.78
N THR A 65 27.90 23.47 3.98
CA THR A 65 26.50 23.87 4.15
C THR A 65 25.82 24.14 2.82
N VAL A 66 24.49 23.98 2.80
CA VAL A 66 23.60 24.50 1.75
C VAL A 66 22.61 25.43 2.40
N THR A 67 22.52 26.67 1.92
CA THR A 67 21.44 27.58 2.30
C THR A 67 20.44 27.63 1.18
N GLY A 68 19.15 27.68 1.52
CA GLY A 68 18.12 27.78 0.52
C GLY A 68 16.92 28.59 0.98
N THR A 69 16.06 28.88 0.01
CA THR A 69 14.81 29.59 0.23
C THR A 69 13.70 28.90 -0.55
N SER A 70 12.50 28.82 0.03
CA SER A 70 11.27 28.53 -0.70
C SER A 70 10.13 29.35 -0.13
N GLU A 71 9.04 29.52 -0.87
CA GLU A 71 7.87 30.25 -0.39
C GLU A 71 7.29 29.60 0.89
N GLU A 72 7.30 28.28 0.95
CA GLU A 72 6.67 27.50 2.02
C GLU A 72 7.55 27.36 3.27
N LEU A 73 8.85 27.12 3.09
CA LEU A 73 9.81 26.91 4.17
C LEU A 73 10.48 28.21 4.64
N GLY A 74 10.40 29.28 3.84
CA GLY A 74 11.20 30.48 4.05
C GLY A 74 12.69 30.16 3.86
N ASN A 75 13.55 30.87 4.58
CA ASN A 75 14.99 30.62 4.57
C ASN A 75 15.32 29.37 5.40
N PHE A 76 16.23 28.53 4.93
CA PHE A 76 16.72 27.38 5.67
C PHE A 76 18.21 27.13 5.44
N LYS A 77 18.80 26.31 6.31
CA LYS A 77 20.20 25.88 6.24
C LYS A 77 20.31 24.38 6.47
N ILE A 78 21.11 23.71 5.64
CA ILE A 78 21.52 22.31 5.80
C ILE A 78 23.02 22.30 6.07
N THR A 79 23.44 21.62 7.13
CA THR A 79 24.85 21.51 7.55
C THR A 79 25.30 20.05 7.49
N PHE A 80 26.44 19.80 6.85
CA PHE A 80 27.05 18.47 6.72
C PHE A 80 28.25 18.33 7.67
N GLY A 81 28.10 17.47 8.68
CA GLY A 81 29.16 17.16 9.64
C GLY A 81 30.31 16.37 9.02
N LYS A 82 31.53 16.56 9.54
CA LYS A 82 32.68 15.70 9.21
C LYS A 82 32.46 14.30 9.81
N PRO A 83 32.88 13.21 9.13
CA PRO A 83 32.78 11.87 9.69
C PRO A 83 33.67 11.73 10.93
N THR A 84 33.16 11.06 11.96
CA THR A 84 33.89 10.72 13.19
C THR A 84 33.89 9.21 13.41
N ALA A 85 34.73 8.70 14.33
CA ALA A 85 34.69 7.30 14.73
C ALA A 85 33.60 6.98 15.78
N GLY A 86 32.83 8.01 16.19
CA GLY A 86 31.85 7.96 17.28
C GLY A 86 31.70 9.35 17.91
N GLU A 87 30.91 9.44 18.97
CA GLU A 87 30.74 10.68 19.73
C GLU A 87 32.02 11.10 20.46
N GLY A 88 32.35 12.39 20.42
CA GLY A 88 33.56 12.95 21.03
C GLY A 88 34.88 12.60 20.33
N ALA A 89 34.86 11.75 19.30
CA ALA A 89 36.05 11.37 18.55
C ALA A 89 36.49 12.46 17.56
N SER A 90 37.80 12.57 17.32
CA SER A 90 38.34 13.44 16.27
C SER A 90 37.85 13.02 14.88
N GLY A 91 37.84 13.96 13.94
CA GLY A 91 37.42 13.71 12.55
C GLY A 91 38.23 12.58 11.89
N LYS A 92 37.55 11.68 11.20
CA LYS A 92 38.17 10.64 10.36
C LYS A 92 38.65 11.25 9.05
N TYR A 93 39.69 10.65 8.48
CA TYR A 93 40.09 10.92 7.11
C TYR A 93 38.95 10.58 6.15
N ALA A 94 38.58 11.54 5.31
CA ALA A 94 37.56 11.39 4.29
C ALA A 94 37.90 12.21 3.05
N ARG A 95 37.38 11.77 1.91
CA ARG A 95 37.38 12.54 0.67
C ARG A 95 36.00 13.08 0.40
N TYR A 96 35.96 14.26 -0.20
CA TYR A 96 34.71 14.96 -0.48
C TYR A 96 34.64 15.33 -1.96
N ASN A 97 33.43 15.21 -2.49
CA ASN A 97 33.05 15.65 -3.82
C ASN A 97 31.67 16.32 -3.71
N TYR A 98 31.36 17.21 -4.65
CA TYR A 98 30.04 17.79 -4.73
C TYR A 98 29.64 18.04 -6.18
N LEU A 99 28.34 18.09 -6.43
CA LEU A 99 27.74 18.48 -7.70
C LEU A 99 26.72 19.58 -7.42
N GLN A 100 26.80 20.68 -8.14
CA GLN A 100 25.73 21.68 -8.20
C GLN A 100 25.32 21.83 -9.65
N THR A 101 24.04 21.59 -9.94
CA THR A 101 23.51 21.61 -11.30
C THR A 101 22.01 21.91 -11.28
N LYS A 102 21.41 21.90 -12.46
CA LYS A 102 19.97 22.05 -12.66
C LYS A 102 19.36 20.70 -13.05
N SER A 103 18.12 20.46 -12.63
CA SER A 103 17.34 19.29 -13.00
C SER A 103 16.02 19.71 -13.66
N PRO A 104 15.61 19.07 -14.78
CA PRO A 104 14.30 19.30 -15.39
C PRO A 104 13.14 18.63 -14.59
N GLY A 105 13.44 17.83 -13.56
CA GLY A 105 12.45 17.16 -12.72
C GLY A 105 13.10 16.24 -11.66
N LEU A 106 12.33 15.88 -10.62
CA LEU A 106 12.81 15.00 -9.55
C LEU A 106 13.06 13.55 -10.02
N ASP A 107 12.35 13.12 -11.06
CA ASP A 107 12.51 11.80 -11.69
C ASP A 107 13.88 11.61 -12.36
N LYS A 108 14.57 12.71 -12.73
CA LYS A 108 15.87 12.67 -13.41
C LYS A 108 17.08 12.70 -12.50
N LEU A 109 16.91 12.90 -11.19
CA LEU A 109 18.02 13.11 -10.26
C LEU A 109 19.03 11.94 -10.26
N THR A 110 18.53 10.70 -10.32
CA THR A 110 19.39 9.51 -10.33
C THR A 110 20.26 9.45 -11.59
N ASP A 111 19.68 9.76 -12.75
CA ASP A 111 20.41 9.71 -14.03
C ASP A 111 21.43 10.84 -14.12
N ILE A 112 21.09 12.04 -13.63
CA ILE A 112 22.01 13.17 -13.50
C ILE A 112 23.22 12.77 -12.64
N VAL A 113 22.98 12.19 -11.47
CA VAL A 113 24.06 11.75 -10.57
C VAL A 113 24.92 10.68 -11.25
N LYS A 114 24.32 9.63 -11.83
CA LYS A 114 25.06 8.56 -12.52
C LYS A 114 25.94 9.11 -13.65
N ASN A 115 25.39 10.00 -14.47
CA ASN A 115 26.10 10.59 -15.60
C ASN A 115 27.17 11.62 -15.18
N SER A 116 27.15 12.08 -13.92
CA SER A 116 28.18 12.94 -13.36
C SER A 116 29.37 12.17 -12.76
N LEU A 117 29.28 10.84 -12.62
CA LEU A 117 30.31 10.05 -11.94
C LEU A 117 31.58 9.89 -12.78
N ASN A 118 32.73 10.10 -12.15
CA ASN A 118 34.06 9.89 -12.73
C ASN A 118 34.92 9.04 -11.78
N HIS A 119 35.80 8.17 -12.32
CA HIS A 119 36.64 7.24 -11.58
C HIS A 119 38.07 7.76 -11.29
N LYS A 120 38.37 9.01 -11.66
CA LYS A 120 39.71 9.62 -11.49
C LYS A 120 40.13 9.90 -10.04
N PHE A 121 39.22 9.74 -9.07
CA PHE A 121 39.44 10.16 -7.69
C PHE A 121 40.06 9.04 -6.85
N ASP A 122 40.90 9.44 -5.89
CA ASP A 122 41.55 8.51 -4.97
C ASP A 122 41.33 8.83 -3.48
N PHE A 123 41.10 7.77 -2.73
CA PHE A 123 41.06 7.72 -1.29
C PHE A 123 42.43 7.24 -0.80
N SER A 124 43.21 8.15 -0.22
CA SER A 124 44.61 7.93 0.19
C SER A 124 44.82 8.37 1.65
N PRO A 125 44.34 7.57 2.63
CA PRO A 125 44.49 7.92 4.04
C PRO A 125 45.98 7.95 4.45
N PRO A 126 46.37 8.73 5.48
CA PRO A 126 47.77 8.81 5.92
C PRO A 126 48.39 7.46 6.31
N LYS A 127 47.55 6.54 6.79
CA LYS A 127 47.89 5.15 7.08
C LYS A 127 46.89 4.26 6.35
N GLY A 128 47.32 3.60 5.29
CA GLY A 128 46.48 2.68 4.51
C GLY A 128 46.80 2.71 3.02
N GLU A 129 46.20 1.79 2.28
CA GLU A 129 46.37 1.70 0.83
C GLU A 129 45.56 2.76 0.09
N LYS A 130 46.15 3.28 -1.00
CA LYS A 130 45.46 4.13 -1.97
C LYS A 130 44.39 3.31 -2.71
N ARG A 131 43.17 3.85 -2.79
CA ARG A 131 42.03 3.21 -3.47
C ARG A 131 41.36 4.20 -4.42
N PHE A 132 41.10 3.80 -5.66
CA PHE A 132 40.31 4.61 -6.58
C PHE A 132 38.82 4.44 -6.33
N TYR A 133 38.03 5.49 -6.54
CA TYR A 133 36.58 5.46 -6.34
C TYR A 133 35.85 6.34 -7.35
N PHE A 134 34.58 6.03 -7.58
CA PHE A 134 33.68 6.86 -8.39
C PHE A 134 33.16 8.02 -7.56
N ALA A 135 33.26 9.23 -8.11
CA ALA A 135 32.72 10.41 -7.46
C ALA A 135 32.03 11.36 -8.44
N VAL A 136 31.05 12.11 -7.92
CA VAL A 136 30.42 13.19 -8.67
C VAL A 136 31.46 14.24 -9.05
N ASP A 137 31.39 14.69 -10.30
CA ASP A 137 32.34 15.64 -10.90
C ASP A 137 31.57 16.77 -11.61
N SER A 138 31.44 16.71 -12.93
CA SER A 138 30.67 17.69 -13.71
C SER A 138 29.56 17.01 -14.51
N TYR A 139 28.39 17.64 -14.56
CA TYR A 139 27.30 17.24 -15.44
C TYR A 139 27.09 18.33 -16.51
N LYS A 140 27.19 17.95 -17.79
CA LYS A 140 26.89 18.84 -18.92
C LYS A 140 25.64 18.32 -19.63
N VAL A 141 24.63 19.16 -19.78
CA VAL A 141 23.43 18.83 -20.56
C VAL A 141 23.84 18.70 -22.04
N THR A 142 23.79 17.47 -22.58
CA THR A 142 24.01 17.25 -24.01
C THR A 142 22.75 17.65 -24.78
N ASN A 143 22.84 18.70 -25.61
CA ASN A 143 21.77 19.32 -26.40
C ASN A 143 21.06 18.43 -27.47
N HIS A 144 21.07 17.09 -27.36
CA HIS A 144 20.53 16.19 -28.39
C HIS A 144 19.01 15.96 -28.33
N GLN A 145 18.25 16.65 -27.46
CA GLN A 145 16.77 16.58 -27.44
C GLN A 145 16.06 17.93 -27.66
N ASN A 146 16.72 18.90 -28.28
CA ASN A 146 16.07 20.17 -28.65
C ASN A 146 15.33 20.09 -30.01
N GLN A 147 14.22 19.35 -30.05
CA GLN A 147 13.16 19.61 -31.04
C GLN A 147 11.74 19.76 -30.44
N GLN A 148 11.58 19.71 -29.13
CA GLN A 148 10.36 20.23 -28.49
C GLN A 148 10.72 21.21 -27.39
N LYS A 149 10.34 22.46 -27.65
CA LYS A 149 10.57 23.63 -26.83
C LYS A 149 9.53 23.67 -25.70
N ASP A 150 9.49 22.62 -24.88
CA ASP A 150 8.74 22.67 -23.63
C ASP A 150 9.64 23.35 -22.60
N LEU A 151 9.22 24.55 -22.16
CA LEU A 151 9.81 25.32 -21.08
C LEU A 151 9.63 24.58 -19.74
N LYS A 152 10.22 23.39 -19.57
CA LYS A 152 10.22 22.71 -18.27
C LYS A 152 11.10 23.54 -17.33
N MET A 153 10.50 24.13 -16.29
CA MET A 153 11.22 24.94 -15.32
C MET A 153 12.31 24.10 -14.65
N GLU A 154 13.55 24.59 -14.71
CA GLU A 154 14.70 23.90 -14.14
C GLU A 154 14.83 24.15 -12.64
N SER A 155 14.96 23.08 -11.87
CA SER A 155 15.14 23.12 -10.41
C SER A 155 16.61 23.00 -10.00
N ASP A 156 17.01 23.62 -8.90
CA ASP A 156 18.36 23.49 -8.35
C ASP A 156 18.57 22.08 -7.78
N LEU A 157 19.73 21.48 -8.05
CA LEU A 157 20.19 20.25 -7.43
C LEU A 157 21.59 20.47 -6.86
N VAL A 158 21.75 20.14 -5.58
CA VAL A 158 23.05 20.07 -4.91
C VAL A 158 23.23 18.68 -4.32
N VAL A 159 24.37 18.03 -4.62
CA VAL A 159 24.76 16.72 -4.10
C VAL A 159 26.10 16.84 -3.39
N HIS A 160 26.17 16.35 -2.16
CA HIS A 160 27.37 16.20 -1.37
C HIS A 160 27.74 14.72 -1.26
N GLN A 161 28.95 14.37 -1.70
CA GLN A 161 29.48 13.03 -1.55
C GLN A 161 30.61 12.99 -0.51
N VAL A 162 30.50 12.06 0.44
CA VAL A 162 31.52 11.76 1.46
C VAL A 162 32.02 10.34 1.26
N THR A 163 33.31 10.18 0.99
CA THR A 163 33.95 8.87 0.84
C THR A 163 34.86 8.61 2.04
N VAL A 164 34.56 7.58 2.81
CA VAL A 164 35.16 7.34 4.12
C VAL A 164 35.27 5.84 4.41
N GLN A 165 36.28 5.45 5.19
CA GLN A 165 36.44 4.07 5.66
C GLN A 165 35.57 3.80 6.88
N THR A 166 34.91 2.63 6.92
CA THR A 166 34.13 2.17 8.08
C THR A 166 35.02 1.80 9.28
N PRO A 167 34.49 1.78 10.53
CA PRO A 167 33.20 2.34 10.96
C PRO A 167 33.27 3.88 11.04
N PHE A 168 32.15 4.56 10.83
CA PHE A 168 32.07 6.02 10.96
C PHE A 168 30.66 6.47 11.38
N GLN A 169 30.59 7.70 11.90
CA GLN A 169 29.36 8.46 12.14
C GLN A 169 29.38 9.76 11.33
N ILE A 170 28.29 10.08 10.64
CA ILE A 170 28.07 11.38 9.97
C ILE A 170 26.73 11.95 10.40
N GLU A 171 26.69 13.26 10.58
CA GLU A 171 25.51 14.00 11.00
C GLU A 171 25.12 15.03 9.93
N VAL A 172 23.84 15.07 9.56
CA VAL A 172 23.28 16.09 8.65
C VAL A 172 22.17 16.82 9.37
N LEU A 173 22.29 18.14 9.50
CA LEU A 173 21.37 18.98 10.26
C LEU A 173 20.62 19.94 9.34
N PHE A 174 19.29 19.95 9.42
CA PHE A 174 18.42 20.97 8.83
C PHE A 174 17.97 21.97 9.90
N GLU A 175 18.05 23.27 9.59
CA GLU A 175 17.62 24.37 10.46
C GLU A 175 16.74 25.35 9.68
N SER A 176 15.49 25.56 10.14
CA SER A 176 14.60 26.60 9.62
C SER A 176 15.01 27.98 10.11
N GLY A 177 15.17 28.95 9.20
CA GLY A 177 15.55 30.33 9.50
C GLY A 177 14.49 31.15 10.24
N SER A 178 13.25 30.67 10.36
CA SER A 178 12.21 31.34 11.15
C SER A 178 12.48 31.28 12.65
N PHE A 179 13.22 30.27 13.11
CA PHE A 179 13.48 30.07 14.54
C PHE A 179 14.81 30.75 14.94
N ARG A 180 14.76 31.98 15.47
CA ARG A 180 15.98 32.78 15.70
C ARG A 180 16.66 32.51 17.05
N GLU A 181 15.91 32.19 18.08
CA GLU A 181 16.40 32.01 19.46
C GLU A 181 16.58 30.52 19.77
N ARG A 182 17.70 29.94 19.32
CA ARG A 182 18.02 28.52 19.55
C ARG A 182 18.86 28.35 20.82
N PRO A 183 18.39 27.66 21.86
CA PRO A 183 19.20 27.42 23.06
C PRO A 183 20.36 26.47 22.79
N ASN A 184 20.17 25.44 21.95
CA ASN A 184 21.17 24.44 21.58
C ASN A 184 20.94 23.91 20.15
N GLN A 185 22.01 23.45 19.50
CA GLN A 185 21.91 22.65 18.27
C GLN A 185 21.65 21.18 18.60
N LEU A 186 20.81 20.52 17.80
CA LEU A 186 20.51 19.09 17.95
C LEU A 186 21.69 18.24 17.45
N VAL A 187 22.91 18.43 17.94
CA VAL A 187 24.15 17.74 17.48
C VAL A 187 24.80 16.91 18.59
N GLY A 188 25.67 15.95 18.25
CA GLY A 188 26.41 15.17 19.25
C GLY A 188 25.53 14.53 20.33
N SER A 189 25.90 14.70 21.60
CA SER A 189 25.19 14.16 22.77
C SER A 189 23.73 14.61 22.85
N THR A 190 23.44 15.87 22.53
CA THR A 190 22.06 16.41 22.52
C THR A 190 21.15 15.61 21.59
N LEU A 191 21.64 15.17 20.43
CA LEU A 191 20.85 14.28 19.57
C LEU A 191 20.69 12.90 20.21
N THR A 192 21.76 12.34 20.75
CA THR A 192 21.74 10.97 21.28
C THR A 192 20.82 10.84 22.48
N ASP A 193 20.83 11.82 23.37
CA ASP A 193 19.91 11.89 24.51
C ASP A 193 18.46 12.00 24.03
N GLU A 194 18.19 12.84 23.03
CA GLU A 194 16.83 12.98 22.46
C GLU A 194 16.40 11.70 21.72
N LEU A 195 17.30 11.02 21.00
CA LEU A 195 16.99 9.75 20.32
C LEU A 195 16.64 8.65 21.33
N GLU A 196 17.40 8.50 22.42
CA GLU A 196 17.09 7.48 23.43
C GLU A 196 15.78 7.81 24.15
N LYS A 197 15.54 9.08 24.49
CA LYS A 197 14.25 9.54 25.02
C LYS A 197 13.08 9.19 24.10
N ARG A 198 13.21 9.45 22.79
CA ARG A 198 12.15 9.15 21.80
C ARG A 198 11.94 7.66 21.61
N LYS A 199 13.01 6.85 21.69
CA LYS A 199 12.94 5.39 21.62
C LYS A 199 12.20 4.82 22.83
N VAL A 200 12.52 5.27 24.05
CA VAL A 200 11.81 4.87 25.27
C VAL A 200 10.33 5.24 25.17
N ALA A 201 10.03 6.49 24.79
CA ALA A 201 8.64 6.94 24.62
C ALA A 201 7.87 6.15 23.54
N PHE A 202 8.54 5.77 22.45
CA PHE A 202 7.95 4.88 21.43
C PHE A 202 7.65 3.50 22.01
N ASP A 203 8.60 2.91 22.75
CA ASP A 203 8.45 1.59 23.35
C ASP A 203 7.31 1.55 24.38
N GLU A 204 7.21 2.57 25.24
CA GLU A 204 6.13 2.74 26.21
C GLU A 204 4.77 2.91 25.53
N LYS A 205 4.69 3.82 24.53
CA LYS A 205 3.46 4.03 23.77
C LYS A 205 3.05 2.73 23.06
N PHE A 206 3.97 2.01 22.43
CA PHE A 206 3.69 0.75 21.75
C PHE A 206 3.07 -0.29 22.67
N GLU A 207 3.63 -0.48 23.87
CA GLU A 207 3.04 -1.43 24.83
C GLU A 207 1.67 -0.94 25.32
N SER A 208 1.52 0.36 25.60
CA SER A 208 0.23 0.93 26.03
C SER A 208 -0.87 0.79 24.96
N THR A 209 -0.49 0.80 23.68
CA THR A 209 -1.42 0.68 22.55
C THR A 209 -1.80 -0.77 22.28
N PHE A 210 -0.83 -1.68 22.20
CA PHE A 210 -1.07 -3.05 21.69
C PHE A 210 -0.99 -4.15 22.76
N GLY A 211 -0.47 -3.86 23.96
CA GLY A 211 -0.43 -4.78 25.10
C GLY A 211 0.25 -6.13 24.84
N LEU A 212 1.23 -6.18 23.93
CA LEU A 212 1.81 -7.44 23.47
C LEU A 212 2.63 -8.14 24.55
N GLN A 213 3.36 -7.38 25.38
CA GLN A 213 4.08 -7.97 26.51
C GLN A 213 3.11 -8.56 27.52
N ALA A 214 2.03 -7.84 27.86
CA ALA A 214 0.99 -8.33 28.76
C ALA A 214 0.29 -9.61 28.24
N LYS A 215 0.19 -9.76 26.91
CA LYS A 215 -0.35 -10.95 26.23
C LYS A 215 0.65 -12.11 26.08
N GLY A 216 1.87 -11.98 26.64
CA GLY A 216 2.85 -13.06 26.67
C GLY A 216 3.68 -13.23 25.40
N PHE A 217 3.69 -12.26 24.49
CA PHE A 217 4.59 -12.29 23.34
C PHE A 217 6.04 -12.09 23.76
N THR A 218 6.95 -12.81 23.10
CA THR A 218 8.40 -12.70 23.37
C THR A 218 8.96 -11.36 22.89
N SER A 219 10.10 -10.93 23.44
CA SER A 219 10.78 -9.68 23.02
C SER A 219 11.10 -9.67 21.52
N SER A 220 11.39 -10.82 20.90
CA SER A 220 11.65 -10.89 19.46
C SER A 220 10.37 -10.72 18.62
N GLN A 221 9.23 -11.24 19.08
CA GLN A 221 7.93 -11.03 18.42
C GLN A 221 7.47 -9.57 18.57
N ILE A 222 7.69 -8.97 19.75
CA ILE A 222 7.42 -7.54 19.97
C ILE A 222 8.30 -6.67 19.06
N LYS A 223 9.58 -7.01 18.90
CA LYS A 223 10.48 -6.31 17.96
C LYS A 223 10.00 -6.42 16.51
N PHE A 224 9.51 -7.59 16.10
CA PHE A 224 8.87 -7.79 14.80
C PHE A 224 7.64 -6.88 14.64
N ALA A 225 6.75 -6.84 15.62
CA ALA A 225 5.53 -6.02 15.56
C ALA A 225 5.85 -4.52 15.52
N LYS A 226 6.82 -4.06 16.31
CA LYS A 226 7.37 -2.70 16.23
C LYS A 226 7.91 -2.39 14.83
N ALA A 227 8.69 -3.30 14.24
CA ALA A 227 9.21 -3.12 12.89
C ALA A 227 8.09 -3.06 11.83
N ALA A 228 7.03 -3.85 11.96
CA ALA A 228 5.88 -3.80 11.06
C ALA A 228 5.16 -2.44 11.10
N LEU A 229 4.84 -1.94 12.30
CA LEU A 229 4.23 -0.63 12.49
C LEU A 229 5.14 0.51 12.00
N SER A 230 6.42 0.48 12.38
CA SER A 230 7.38 1.52 11.97
C SER A 230 7.57 1.58 10.45
N ASN A 231 7.55 0.44 9.75
CA ASN A 231 7.63 0.41 8.29
C ASN A 231 6.33 0.87 7.61
N MET A 232 5.15 0.55 8.18
CA MET A 232 3.86 1.10 7.73
C MET A 232 3.89 2.64 7.80
N LEU A 233 4.24 3.20 8.97
CA LEU A 233 4.34 4.65 9.16
C LEU A 233 5.43 5.27 8.27
N GLY A 234 6.59 4.61 8.16
CA GLY A 234 7.71 5.03 7.31
C GLY A 234 7.46 4.86 5.81
N GLY A 235 6.38 4.18 5.42
CA GLY A 235 5.90 4.07 4.04
C GLY A 235 4.92 5.18 3.66
N MET A 236 4.40 5.95 4.62
CA MET A 236 3.53 7.07 4.32
C MET A 236 4.24 8.13 3.47
N GLY A 237 3.56 8.59 2.43
CA GLY A 237 4.07 9.54 1.47
C GLY A 237 3.12 10.72 1.26
N TYR A 238 3.67 11.80 0.72
CA TYR A 238 2.94 12.93 0.19
C TYR A 238 3.19 12.97 -1.31
N PHE A 239 2.12 13.00 -2.09
CA PHE A 239 2.14 12.94 -3.55
C PHE A 239 1.34 14.12 -4.10
N PHE A 240 1.81 14.70 -5.20
CA PHE A 240 1.16 15.83 -5.87
C PHE A 240 1.27 15.68 -7.37
N GLY A 241 0.20 15.96 -8.10
CA GLY A 241 0.19 15.97 -9.56
C GLY A 241 -1.14 15.51 -10.14
N GLN A 242 -1.12 14.97 -11.36
CA GLN A 242 -2.30 14.70 -12.16
C GLN A 242 -2.45 13.21 -12.47
N SER A 243 -3.63 12.66 -12.23
CA SER A 243 -3.98 11.33 -12.75
C SER A 243 -4.28 11.40 -14.25
N VAL A 244 -3.98 10.32 -14.97
CA VAL A 244 -4.39 10.14 -16.37
C VAL A 244 -5.69 9.32 -16.38
N VAL A 245 -6.77 9.89 -16.91
CA VAL A 245 -8.11 9.28 -16.83
C VAL A 245 -8.77 9.20 -18.19
N GLN A 246 -9.41 8.08 -18.47
CA GLN A 246 -10.30 7.91 -19.62
C GLN A 246 -11.72 7.61 -19.15
N SER A 247 -12.66 8.50 -19.48
CA SER A 247 -14.08 8.30 -19.19
C SER A 247 -14.87 7.87 -20.43
N VAL A 248 -16.12 7.49 -20.23
CA VAL A 248 -17.09 7.25 -21.33
C VAL A 248 -17.38 8.51 -22.16
N TYR A 249 -17.04 9.70 -21.65
CA TYR A 249 -17.29 10.98 -22.29
C TYR A 249 -16.10 11.52 -23.10
N ASN A 250 -14.94 10.86 -23.04
CA ASN A 250 -13.75 11.26 -23.79
C ASN A 250 -13.10 10.08 -24.52
N GLU A 251 -12.82 10.27 -25.81
CA GLU A 251 -12.26 9.20 -26.66
C GLU A 251 -10.82 8.83 -26.27
N HIS A 252 -10.02 9.80 -25.83
CA HIS A 252 -8.62 9.62 -25.47
C HIS A 252 -8.36 9.98 -24.00
N PRO A 253 -7.36 9.38 -23.34
CA PRO A 253 -7.00 9.71 -21.97
C PRO A 253 -6.70 11.21 -21.79
N VAL A 254 -7.20 11.79 -20.70
CA VAL A 254 -7.00 13.21 -20.34
C VAL A 254 -6.32 13.33 -18.98
N LEU A 255 -5.63 14.44 -18.77
CA LEU A 255 -5.10 14.78 -17.45
C LEU A 255 -6.22 15.33 -16.57
N TYR A 256 -6.42 14.72 -15.41
CA TYR A 256 -7.29 15.27 -14.38
C TYR A 256 -6.67 16.51 -13.72
N PRO A 257 -7.48 17.34 -13.03
CA PRO A 257 -6.95 18.43 -12.20
C PRO A 257 -5.87 17.94 -11.24
N GLU A 258 -4.93 18.82 -10.92
CA GLU A 258 -3.90 18.53 -9.93
C GLU A 258 -4.54 18.19 -8.59
N GLY A 259 -4.12 17.07 -8.02
CA GLY A 259 -4.54 16.57 -6.72
C GLY A 259 -3.34 16.34 -5.84
N LEU A 260 -3.57 16.45 -4.53
CA LEU A 260 -2.61 16.07 -3.50
C LEU A 260 -3.12 14.82 -2.77
N LEU A 261 -2.19 13.98 -2.33
CA LEU A 261 -2.52 12.78 -1.59
C LEU A 261 -1.49 12.53 -0.51
N PHE A 262 -1.95 12.49 0.74
CA PHE A 262 -1.17 12.01 1.88
C PHE A 262 -1.71 10.63 2.28
N THR A 263 -0.90 9.59 2.14
CA THR A 263 -1.38 8.20 2.20
C THR A 263 -0.27 7.24 2.60
N ALA A 264 -0.62 6.09 3.19
CA ALA A 264 0.28 4.94 3.22
C ALA A 264 0.43 4.31 1.83
N VAL A 265 1.47 3.49 1.66
CA VAL A 265 1.73 2.78 0.40
C VAL A 265 1.92 1.28 0.66
N PRO A 266 1.48 0.38 -0.23
CA PRO A 266 1.56 -1.06 0.03
C PRO A 266 3.00 -1.57 0.16
N SER A 267 3.90 -1.05 -0.68
CA SER A 267 5.32 -1.42 -0.70
C SER A 267 6.16 -0.25 -1.19
N ARG A 268 7.17 0.15 -0.41
CA ARG A 268 8.09 1.23 -0.78
C ARG A 268 8.93 0.92 -2.02
N SER A 269 9.14 -0.36 -2.32
CA SER A 269 10.02 -0.79 -3.42
C SER A 269 9.27 -0.92 -4.76
N PHE A 270 8.06 -1.49 -4.74
CA PHE A 270 7.31 -1.77 -5.97
C PHE A 270 6.09 -0.86 -6.16
N PHE A 271 5.47 -0.44 -5.05
CA PHE A 271 4.20 0.29 -5.05
C PHE A 271 4.27 1.57 -4.24
N PRO A 272 5.21 2.51 -4.48
CA PRO A 272 5.36 3.73 -3.69
C PRO A 272 4.33 4.79 -4.09
N ARG A 273 3.04 4.44 -4.02
CA ARG A 273 1.89 5.27 -4.43
C ARG A 273 0.61 4.79 -3.75
N GLY A 274 -0.44 5.61 -3.79
CA GLY A 274 -1.73 5.30 -3.17
C GLY A 274 -2.53 4.26 -3.94
N PHE A 275 -3.07 3.26 -3.23
CA PHE A 275 -4.04 2.30 -3.73
C PHE A 275 -5.31 2.34 -2.87
N LEU A 276 -6.46 2.59 -3.48
CA LEU A 276 -7.69 2.96 -2.78
C LEU A 276 -8.15 1.87 -1.80
N TRP A 277 -8.19 0.61 -2.25
CA TRP A 277 -8.66 -0.48 -1.39
C TRP A 277 -7.61 -0.95 -0.36
N ASP A 278 -6.32 -0.83 -0.64
CA ASP A 278 -5.26 -1.11 0.33
C ASP A 278 -5.36 -0.14 1.53
N GLU A 279 -5.72 1.12 1.28
CA GLU A 279 -5.65 2.15 2.30
C GLU A 279 -6.60 1.91 3.47
N GLY A 280 -7.79 1.37 3.23
CA GLY A 280 -8.69 1.00 4.32
C GLY A 280 -8.05 0.02 5.31
N PHE A 281 -7.28 -0.96 4.80
CA PHE A 281 -6.52 -1.90 5.62
C PHE A 281 -5.33 -1.24 6.32
N HIS A 282 -4.62 -0.32 5.65
CA HIS A 282 -3.55 0.45 6.30
C HIS A 282 -4.06 1.23 7.51
N GLN A 283 -5.22 1.87 7.35
CA GLN A 283 -5.80 2.74 8.36
C GLN A 283 -6.37 2.00 9.57
N LEU A 284 -6.68 0.70 9.47
CA LEU A 284 -7.02 -0.11 10.64
C LEU A 284 -5.86 -0.12 11.66
N LEU A 285 -4.61 -0.29 11.20
CA LEU A 285 -3.44 -0.28 12.07
C LEU A 285 -3.02 1.13 12.46
N ILE A 286 -2.91 2.05 11.48
CA ILE A 286 -2.41 3.41 11.74
C ILE A 286 -3.29 4.12 12.76
N ARG A 287 -4.61 3.95 12.70
CA ARG A 287 -5.51 4.61 13.63
C ARG A 287 -5.26 4.23 15.09
N LYS A 288 -4.91 2.98 15.38
CA LYS A 288 -4.59 2.54 16.75
C LYS A 288 -3.38 3.30 17.30
N TRP A 289 -2.46 3.66 16.43
CA TRP A 289 -1.29 4.45 16.79
C TRP A 289 -1.55 5.96 16.82
N ASP A 290 -2.24 6.49 15.82
CA ASP A 290 -2.52 7.93 15.66
C ASP A 290 -3.81 8.16 14.83
N THR A 291 -4.89 8.46 15.54
CA THR A 291 -6.19 8.75 14.94
C THR A 291 -6.19 10.04 14.10
N GLN A 292 -5.33 11.02 14.40
CA GLN A 292 -5.26 12.25 13.62
C GLN A 292 -4.69 11.97 12.23
N LEU A 293 -3.63 11.14 12.14
CA LEU A 293 -3.09 10.71 10.84
C LEU A 293 -4.16 10.03 9.98
N THR A 294 -4.96 9.14 10.55
CA THR A 294 -6.05 8.49 9.80
C THR A 294 -7.10 9.46 9.29
N LYS A 295 -7.51 10.45 10.10
CA LYS A 295 -8.46 11.49 9.66
C LYS A 295 -7.90 12.30 8.50
N GLU A 296 -6.61 12.65 8.55
CA GLU A 296 -5.93 13.36 7.46
C GLU A 296 -5.93 12.52 6.17
N VAL A 297 -5.54 11.25 6.25
CA VAL A 297 -5.50 10.35 5.09
C VAL A 297 -6.88 10.19 4.45
N ILE A 298 -7.92 9.90 5.25
CA ILE A 298 -9.29 9.73 4.75
C ILE A 298 -9.76 11.01 4.04
N ALA A 299 -9.46 12.19 4.62
CA ALA A 299 -9.80 13.46 3.99
C ALA A 299 -9.10 13.65 2.64
N HIS A 300 -7.80 13.35 2.54
CA HIS A 300 -7.05 13.48 1.29
C HIS A 300 -7.59 12.53 0.20
N TRP A 301 -7.95 11.29 0.55
CA TRP A 301 -8.56 10.37 -0.41
C TRP A 301 -9.91 10.85 -0.91
N LEU A 302 -10.77 11.39 -0.04
CA LEU A 302 -12.09 11.89 -0.44
C LEU A 302 -12.02 13.24 -1.16
N ASP A 303 -10.95 14.01 -0.99
CA ASP A 303 -10.69 15.22 -1.79
C ASP A 303 -10.38 14.91 -3.27
N LEU A 304 -10.01 13.66 -3.61
CA LEU A 304 -9.79 13.20 -4.98
C LEU A 304 -11.08 12.80 -5.72
N ILE A 305 -12.25 12.88 -5.07
CA ILE A 305 -13.53 12.59 -5.72
C ILE A 305 -13.78 13.55 -6.86
N ASN A 306 -14.07 13.01 -8.04
CA ASN A 306 -14.47 13.79 -9.21
C ASN A 306 -15.96 14.21 -9.14
N ILE A 307 -16.42 14.98 -10.13
CA ILE A 307 -17.81 15.48 -10.20
C ILE A 307 -18.87 14.36 -10.23
N GLU A 308 -18.49 13.15 -10.63
CA GLU A 308 -19.37 11.99 -10.70
C GLU A 308 -19.45 11.22 -9.38
N GLY A 309 -18.51 11.44 -8.46
CA GLY A 309 -18.37 10.65 -7.24
C GLY A 309 -17.33 9.53 -7.30
N TRP A 310 -16.53 9.48 -8.35
CA TRP A 310 -15.51 8.45 -8.55
C TRP A 310 -14.14 8.87 -7.99
N ILE A 311 -13.37 7.89 -7.53
CA ILE A 311 -11.97 8.03 -7.11
C ILE A 311 -11.13 7.02 -7.90
N PRO A 312 -10.04 7.43 -8.57
CA PRO A 312 -9.14 6.50 -9.21
C PRO A 312 -8.57 5.47 -8.22
N ARG A 313 -8.59 4.18 -8.61
CA ARG A 313 -8.15 3.07 -7.74
C ARG A 313 -6.64 3.13 -7.41
N GLU A 314 -5.85 3.65 -8.33
CA GLU A 314 -4.39 3.74 -8.23
C GLU A 314 -3.96 5.16 -8.56
N GLN A 315 -3.28 5.81 -7.61
CA GLN A 315 -2.98 7.24 -7.64
C GLN A 315 -1.56 7.47 -8.15
N ILE A 316 -1.45 7.69 -9.46
CA ILE A 316 -0.18 7.89 -10.19
C ILE A 316 -0.06 9.36 -10.56
N LEU A 317 0.37 10.18 -9.60
CA LEU A 317 0.21 11.63 -9.68
C LEU A 317 1.38 12.36 -10.36
N ASP A 318 2.62 11.94 -10.11
CA ASP A 318 3.81 12.62 -10.60
C ASP A 318 4.65 11.79 -11.58
N ASP A 319 5.65 12.43 -12.18
CA ASP A 319 6.58 11.78 -13.11
C ASP A 319 7.39 10.68 -12.42
N GLU A 320 7.68 10.81 -11.12
CA GLU A 320 8.36 9.75 -10.36
C GLU A 320 7.49 8.49 -10.27
N ALA A 321 6.22 8.62 -9.90
CA ALA A 321 5.28 7.50 -9.84
C ALA A 321 5.08 6.88 -11.22
N ARG A 322 4.87 7.69 -12.28
CA ARG A 322 4.68 7.20 -13.67
C ARG A 322 5.87 6.39 -14.16
N SER A 323 7.10 6.80 -13.83
CA SER A 323 8.32 6.09 -14.25
C SER A 323 8.42 4.66 -13.71
N LYS A 324 7.66 4.35 -12.64
CA LYS A 324 7.64 3.04 -11.97
C LYS A 324 6.45 2.17 -12.38
N VAL A 325 5.62 2.62 -13.32
CA VAL A 325 4.39 1.93 -13.75
C VAL A 325 4.44 1.66 -15.25
N PRO A 326 4.22 0.41 -15.71
CA PRO A 326 4.05 0.12 -17.13
C PRO A 326 2.91 0.94 -17.74
N SER A 327 3.08 1.39 -18.99
CA SER A 327 2.17 2.34 -19.66
C SER A 327 0.70 1.90 -19.67
N GLU A 328 0.45 0.60 -19.76
CA GLU A 328 -0.87 -0.01 -19.80
C GLU A 328 -1.66 0.13 -18.49
N PHE A 329 -0.99 0.40 -17.35
CA PHE A 329 -1.63 0.56 -16.04
C PHE A 329 -1.74 2.02 -15.59
N ILE A 330 -1.21 2.97 -16.36
CA ILE A 330 -1.24 4.39 -16.00
C ILE A 330 -2.66 4.94 -16.12
N VAL A 331 -3.36 4.61 -17.21
CA VAL A 331 -4.70 5.14 -17.50
C VAL A 331 -5.72 4.55 -16.55
N GLN A 332 -6.40 5.41 -15.80
CA GLN A 332 -7.50 5.04 -14.92
C GLN A 332 -8.84 5.21 -15.65
N HIS A 333 -9.78 4.29 -15.45
CA HIS A 333 -11.09 4.34 -16.09
C HIS A 333 -12.19 4.68 -15.09
N ASN A 334 -13.03 5.66 -15.39
CA ASN A 334 -14.03 6.15 -14.43
C ASN A 334 -15.21 5.19 -14.18
N GLU A 335 -15.38 4.16 -15.01
CA GLU A 335 -16.33 3.07 -14.74
C GLU A 335 -15.77 2.05 -13.73
N ASN A 336 -14.44 2.04 -13.54
CA ASN A 336 -13.74 1.05 -12.74
C ASN A 336 -13.75 1.44 -11.26
N ALA A 337 -14.52 0.68 -10.48
CA ALA A 337 -14.56 0.79 -9.02
C ALA A 337 -13.38 0.06 -8.33
N ASN A 338 -13.32 0.17 -7.01
CA ASN A 338 -12.45 -0.64 -6.13
C ASN A 338 -13.16 -0.91 -4.79
N PRO A 339 -12.88 -1.99 -4.04
CA PRO A 339 -13.53 -2.20 -2.74
C PRO A 339 -13.44 -0.96 -1.84
N PRO A 340 -14.56 -0.46 -1.27
CA PRO A 340 -14.58 0.79 -0.56
C PRO A 340 -14.11 0.60 0.89
N THR A 341 -12.91 0.07 1.07
CA THR A 341 -12.36 -0.35 2.37
C THR A 341 -12.12 0.81 3.34
N LEU A 342 -12.09 2.07 2.87
CA LEU A 342 -12.10 3.24 3.75
C LEU A 342 -13.31 3.24 4.70
N PHE A 343 -14.41 2.57 4.33
CA PHE A 343 -15.52 2.33 5.25
C PHE A 343 -15.14 1.47 6.46
N LEU A 344 -14.19 0.52 6.34
CA LEU A 344 -13.68 -0.22 7.52
C LEU A 344 -13.01 0.74 8.50
N ALA A 345 -12.14 1.63 8.01
CA ALA A 345 -11.48 2.62 8.86
C ALA A 345 -12.48 3.60 9.50
N LEU A 346 -13.52 3.98 8.75
CA LEU A 346 -14.61 4.83 9.23
C LEU A 346 -15.47 4.12 10.29
N GLN A 347 -15.83 2.86 10.10
CA GLN A 347 -16.56 2.04 11.07
C GLN A 347 -15.88 2.10 12.43
N GLU A 348 -14.59 1.79 12.44
CA GLU A 348 -13.79 1.82 13.64
C GLU A 348 -13.82 3.23 14.29
N LEU A 349 -13.89 4.33 13.52
CA LEU A 349 -13.86 5.71 14.08
C LEU A 349 -15.16 5.97 14.81
N LEU A 350 -16.27 5.46 14.27
CA LEU A 350 -17.59 5.53 14.90
C LEU A 350 -17.65 4.67 16.16
N GLU A 351 -17.04 3.48 16.14
CA GLU A 351 -16.96 2.62 17.33
C GLU A 351 -16.13 3.27 18.44
N GLN A 352 -15.02 3.92 18.10
CA GLN A 352 -14.25 4.72 19.04
C GLN A 352 -15.05 5.90 19.61
N LEU A 353 -15.81 6.61 18.76
CA LEU A 353 -16.68 7.69 19.22
C LEU A 353 -17.74 7.19 20.21
N ASN A 354 -18.31 6.01 19.96
CA ASN A 354 -19.29 5.39 20.85
C ASN A 354 -18.67 4.97 22.19
N ALA A 355 -17.44 4.45 22.17
CA ALA A 355 -16.71 4.07 23.37
C ALA A 355 -16.16 5.27 24.18
N GLN A 356 -15.86 6.38 23.50
CA GLN A 356 -15.24 7.60 24.07
C GLN A 356 -16.01 8.86 23.64
N PRO A 357 -17.17 9.14 24.27
CA PRO A 357 -18.04 10.26 23.88
C PRO A 357 -17.37 11.64 23.91
N GLU A 358 -16.31 11.82 24.70
CA GLU A 358 -15.51 13.04 24.77
C GLU A 358 -14.84 13.41 23.43
N LEU A 359 -14.61 12.42 22.56
CA LEU A 359 -14.05 12.65 21.22
C LEU A 359 -15.03 13.39 20.29
N SER A 360 -16.31 13.48 20.65
CA SER A 360 -17.35 14.17 19.88
C SER A 360 -16.93 15.58 19.44
N GLN A 361 -16.21 16.33 20.29
CA GLN A 361 -15.77 17.69 20.00
C GLN A 361 -14.87 17.78 18.76
N THR A 362 -14.12 16.73 18.46
CA THR A 362 -13.21 16.68 17.30
C THR A 362 -13.75 15.81 16.17
N MET A 363 -14.46 14.72 16.50
CA MET A 363 -14.96 13.74 15.54
C MET A 363 -16.18 14.26 14.76
N ILE A 364 -17.15 14.89 15.43
CA ILE A 364 -18.38 15.38 14.78
C ILE A 364 -18.07 16.45 13.72
N PRO A 365 -17.23 17.48 14.00
CA PRO A 365 -16.86 18.44 12.96
C PRO A 365 -16.11 17.80 11.79
N PHE A 366 -15.29 16.78 12.03
CA PHE A 366 -14.62 16.03 10.98
C PHE A 366 -15.63 15.27 10.11
N LEU A 367 -16.51 14.46 10.72
CA LEU A 367 -17.55 13.72 10.02
C LEU A 367 -18.48 14.65 9.22
N ARG A 368 -18.87 15.80 9.78
CA ARG A 368 -19.70 16.80 9.09
C ARG A 368 -19.05 17.33 7.82
N ARG A 369 -17.74 17.60 7.84
CA ARG A 369 -16.99 18.02 6.64
C ARG A 369 -16.85 16.89 5.63
N LEU A 370 -16.73 15.66 6.09
CA LEU A 370 -16.55 14.48 5.26
C LEU A 370 -17.84 14.02 4.57
N TYR A 371 -18.98 14.20 5.25
CA TYR A 371 -20.24 13.59 4.90
C TYR A 371 -20.71 13.86 3.46
N PRO A 372 -20.69 15.10 2.93
CA PRO A 372 -21.12 15.33 1.54
C PRO A 372 -20.32 14.51 0.52
N ARG A 373 -19.00 14.36 0.74
CA ARG A 373 -18.12 13.56 -0.12
C ARG A 373 -18.43 12.06 0.00
N LEU A 374 -18.68 11.58 1.21
CA LEU A 374 -19.12 10.20 1.45
C LEU A 374 -20.44 9.89 0.77
N GLN A 375 -21.40 10.82 0.79
CA GLN A 375 -22.70 10.64 0.12
C GLN A 375 -22.53 10.47 -1.38
N ILE A 376 -21.75 11.35 -2.03
CA ILE A 376 -21.52 11.30 -3.47
C ILE A 376 -20.76 10.00 -3.84
N TRP A 377 -19.75 9.61 -3.05
CA TRP A 377 -19.01 8.37 -3.28
C TRP A 377 -19.89 7.12 -3.15
N PHE A 378 -20.70 7.04 -2.08
CA PHE A 378 -21.65 5.94 -1.90
C PHE A 378 -22.67 5.88 -3.04
N GLU A 379 -23.23 7.02 -3.44
CA GLU A 379 -24.23 7.08 -4.51
C GLU A 379 -23.62 6.67 -5.86
N TRP A 380 -22.38 7.07 -6.14
CA TRP A 380 -21.66 6.63 -7.33
C TRP A 380 -21.52 5.11 -7.38
N PHE A 381 -21.13 4.45 -6.28
CA PHE A 381 -21.11 2.99 -6.21
C PHE A 381 -22.50 2.39 -6.44
N ASN A 382 -23.50 2.91 -5.72
CA ASN A 382 -24.84 2.36 -5.70
C ASN A 382 -25.53 2.44 -7.08
N THR A 383 -25.18 3.46 -7.87
CA THR A 383 -25.74 3.68 -9.22
C THR A 383 -24.92 2.98 -10.31
N THR A 384 -23.60 3.20 -10.35
CA THR A 384 -22.77 2.75 -11.47
C THR A 384 -22.47 1.26 -11.44
N GLN A 385 -22.43 0.66 -10.24
CA GLN A 385 -22.11 -0.75 -10.05
C GLN A 385 -23.35 -1.64 -9.85
N ALA A 386 -24.55 -1.10 -10.07
CA ALA A 386 -25.80 -1.85 -9.98
C ALA A 386 -25.78 -3.11 -10.89
N GLY A 387 -26.32 -4.21 -10.39
CA GLY A 387 -26.46 -5.47 -11.09
C GLY A 387 -27.76 -5.56 -11.90
N PRO A 388 -27.97 -6.67 -12.63
CA PRO A 388 -29.15 -6.88 -13.48
C PRO A 388 -30.45 -7.08 -12.71
N MET A 389 -30.37 -7.42 -11.41
CA MET A 389 -31.53 -7.59 -10.53
C MET A 389 -31.57 -6.48 -9.48
N ALA A 390 -32.77 -6.16 -8.99
CA ALA A 390 -32.93 -5.23 -7.87
C ALA A 390 -32.08 -5.66 -6.67
N ASN A 391 -31.35 -4.71 -6.07
CA ASN A 391 -30.44 -4.94 -4.94
C ASN A 391 -29.32 -5.96 -5.22
N SER A 392 -28.96 -6.16 -6.48
CA SER A 392 -27.73 -6.89 -6.85
C SER A 392 -26.68 -5.91 -7.36
N TYR A 393 -25.41 -6.32 -7.35
CA TYR A 393 -24.29 -5.52 -7.80
C TYR A 393 -23.36 -6.32 -8.72
N ARG A 394 -22.65 -5.61 -9.60
CA ARG A 394 -21.71 -6.19 -10.56
C ARG A 394 -20.56 -5.23 -10.83
N TRP A 395 -19.34 -5.66 -10.49
CA TRP A 395 -18.09 -5.02 -10.94
C TRP A 395 -18.09 -4.71 -12.44
N ARG A 396 -17.80 -3.46 -12.78
CA ARG A 396 -17.47 -3.04 -14.15
C ARG A 396 -15.98 -3.26 -14.45
N GLY A 397 -15.59 -3.10 -15.72
CA GLY A 397 -14.19 -3.17 -16.13
C GLY A 397 -13.57 -4.57 -16.23
N ARG A 398 -14.37 -5.65 -16.21
CA ARG A 398 -13.86 -7.00 -16.48
C ARG A 398 -13.33 -7.11 -17.90
N ASP A 399 -12.22 -7.83 -18.07
CA ASP A 399 -11.64 -8.11 -19.39
C ASP A 399 -12.67 -8.80 -20.28
N LYS A 400 -12.89 -8.26 -21.49
CA LYS A 400 -13.85 -8.83 -22.45
C LYS A 400 -13.18 -9.83 -23.41
N ASP A 401 -11.85 -9.79 -23.54
CA ASP A 401 -11.12 -10.73 -24.40
C ASP A 401 -11.06 -12.11 -23.73
N THR A 402 -11.93 -12.99 -24.20
CA THR A 402 -12.03 -14.35 -23.72
C THR A 402 -11.04 -15.31 -24.38
N ASN A 403 -10.25 -14.88 -25.37
CA ASN A 403 -9.33 -15.76 -26.11
C ASN A 403 -7.96 -15.85 -25.45
N LEU A 404 -7.52 -14.78 -24.78
CA LEU A 404 -6.21 -14.68 -24.15
C LEU A 404 -6.18 -15.30 -22.75
N PHE A 405 -7.22 -15.03 -21.95
CA PHE A 405 -7.25 -15.43 -20.54
C PHE A 405 -7.96 -16.76 -20.31
N LEU A 406 -7.42 -17.61 -19.45
CA LEU A 406 -8.12 -18.81 -18.98
C LEU A 406 -9.46 -18.44 -18.31
N ASN A 407 -9.45 -17.38 -17.50
CA ASN A 407 -10.61 -16.72 -16.93
C ASN A 407 -10.37 -15.19 -16.95
N PRO A 408 -11.24 -14.37 -17.57
CA PRO A 408 -11.01 -12.93 -17.65
C PRO A 408 -10.89 -12.25 -16.28
N LYS A 409 -9.95 -11.32 -16.12
CA LYS A 409 -9.64 -10.71 -14.81
C LYS A 409 -10.75 -9.77 -14.35
N THR A 410 -10.75 -9.47 -13.05
CA THR A 410 -11.63 -8.49 -12.40
C THR A 410 -10.81 -7.57 -11.51
N LEU A 411 -9.91 -6.79 -12.14
CA LEU A 411 -8.98 -5.87 -11.46
C LEU A 411 -9.69 -4.88 -10.52
N THR A 412 -10.92 -4.51 -10.87
CA THR A 412 -11.78 -3.62 -10.08
C THR A 412 -12.15 -4.21 -8.73
N SER A 413 -12.18 -5.53 -8.56
CA SER A 413 -12.50 -6.14 -7.27
C SER A 413 -11.33 -6.17 -6.27
N GLY A 414 -10.10 -5.88 -6.70
CA GLY A 414 -8.89 -6.11 -5.90
C GLY A 414 -8.42 -7.56 -5.84
N LEU A 415 -9.26 -8.52 -6.28
CA LEU A 415 -8.91 -9.94 -6.42
C LEU A 415 -8.74 -10.31 -7.91
N ASP A 416 -7.68 -9.79 -8.52
CA ASP A 416 -7.47 -9.69 -9.97
C ASP A 416 -7.84 -10.94 -10.79
N ASP A 417 -7.25 -12.10 -10.48
CA ASP A 417 -7.43 -13.34 -11.21
C ASP A 417 -8.33 -14.35 -10.48
N TYR A 418 -9.01 -13.95 -9.40
CA TYR A 418 -9.97 -14.82 -8.71
C TYR A 418 -11.04 -15.30 -9.71
N PRO A 419 -11.31 -16.61 -9.81
CA PRO A 419 -12.24 -17.12 -10.79
C PRO A 419 -13.66 -16.57 -10.67
N ARG A 420 -14.14 -15.93 -11.75
CA ARG A 420 -15.55 -15.51 -11.89
C ARG A 420 -16.21 -16.19 -13.09
N ALA A 421 -17.37 -15.69 -13.51
CA ALA A 421 -18.07 -16.20 -14.69
C ALA A 421 -17.10 -16.22 -15.89
N SER A 422 -17.03 -17.36 -16.59
CA SER A 422 -15.99 -17.59 -17.58
C SER A 422 -16.25 -16.86 -18.89
N HIS A 423 -17.48 -16.39 -19.11
CA HIS A 423 -17.88 -15.55 -20.21
C HIS A 423 -18.55 -14.30 -19.62
N PRO A 424 -17.81 -13.19 -19.45
CA PRO A 424 -18.34 -11.98 -18.85
C PRO A 424 -19.58 -11.47 -19.59
N SER A 425 -20.57 -10.99 -18.85
CA SER A 425 -21.86 -10.55 -19.39
C SER A 425 -22.56 -9.56 -18.47
N ALA A 426 -23.61 -8.90 -18.96
CA ALA A 426 -24.41 -8.00 -18.14
C ALA A 426 -25.20 -8.73 -17.03
N ASP A 427 -25.39 -10.05 -17.16
CA ASP A 427 -26.17 -10.90 -16.24
C ASP A 427 -25.42 -11.30 -14.97
N GLU A 428 -24.16 -10.88 -14.81
CA GLU A 428 -23.37 -11.27 -13.65
C GLU A 428 -23.85 -10.60 -12.36
N ARG A 429 -23.68 -11.31 -11.24
CA ARG A 429 -23.89 -10.79 -9.88
C ARG A 429 -22.69 -11.16 -9.02
N HIS A 430 -22.09 -10.18 -8.35
CA HIS A 430 -20.86 -10.34 -7.59
C HIS A 430 -21.13 -10.21 -6.08
N VAL A 431 -20.91 -11.30 -5.34
CA VAL A 431 -21.30 -11.37 -3.91
C VAL A 431 -20.41 -10.51 -3.02
N ASP A 432 -19.13 -10.39 -3.34
CA ASP A 432 -18.18 -9.54 -2.63
C ASP A 432 -18.58 -8.07 -2.69
N LEU A 433 -18.97 -7.57 -3.88
CA LEU A 433 -19.46 -6.20 -4.04
C LEU A 433 -20.79 -5.97 -3.30
N TYR A 434 -21.71 -6.94 -3.34
CA TYR A 434 -22.94 -6.88 -2.54
C TYR A 434 -22.63 -6.70 -1.04
N CYS A 435 -21.66 -7.45 -0.53
CA CYS A 435 -21.26 -7.37 0.88
C CYS A 435 -20.62 -6.01 1.21
N TRP A 436 -19.78 -5.47 0.32
CA TRP A 436 -19.23 -4.12 0.49
C TRP A 436 -20.31 -3.03 0.56
N MET A 437 -21.34 -3.12 -0.28
CA MET A 437 -22.46 -2.17 -0.24
C MET A 437 -23.34 -2.34 0.99
N THR A 438 -23.46 -3.57 1.51
CA THR A 438 -24.12 -3.85 2.79
C THR A 438 -23.39 -3.16 3.95
N LEU A 439 -22.07 -3.27 4.01
CA LEU A 439 -21.23 -2.62 5.01
C LEU A 439 -21.32 -1.08 4.89
N ALA A 440 -21.09 -0.55 3.69
CA ALA A 440 -21.07 0.88 3.43
C ALA A 440 -22.41 1.56 3.78
N SER A 441 -23.54 0.94 3.44
CA SER A 441 -24.87 1.50 3.74
C SER A 441 -25.14 1.57 5.25
N GLY A 442 -24.70 0.57 6.02
CA GLY A 442 -24.82 0.58 7.49
C GLY A 442 -24.02 1.71 8.13
N ILE A 443 -22.78 1.91 7.65
CA ILE A 443 -21.90 2.98 8.14
C ILE A 443 -22.44 4.35 7.74
N MET A 444 -22.92 4.52 6.51
CA MET A 444 -23.57 5.75 6.07
C MET A 444 -24.79 6.09 6.93
N ALA A 445 -25.63 5.09 7.25
CA ALA A 445 -26.77 5.29 8.16
C ALA A 445 -26.33 5.76 9.55
N ASN A 446 -25.23 5.19 10.08
CA ASN A 446 -24.70 5.57 11.38
C ASN A 446 -24.12 7.00 11.38
N VAL A 447 -23.30 7.35 10.39
CA VAL A 447 -22.77 8.72 10.22
C VAL A 447 -23.92 9.72 10.11
N ALA A 448 -24.91 9.46 9.25
CA ALA A 448 -26.05 10.35 9.06
C ALA A 448 -26.83 10.55 10.37
N ARG A 449 -27.06 9.48 11.14
CA ARG A 449 -27.73 9.56 12.45
C ARG A 449 -26.96 10.42 13.45
N ILE A 450 -25.64 10.23 13.56
CA ILE A 450 -24.77 11.01 14.45
C ILE A 450 -24.79 12.49 14.08
N LEU A 451 -24.86 12.81 12.78
CA LEU A 451 -24.87 14.19 12.29
C LEU A 451 -26.25 14.86 12.32
N GLY A 452 -27.33 14.11 12.55
CA GLY A 452 -28.70 14.61 12.44
C GLY A 452 -29.19 14.76 11.00
N GLU A 453 -28.56 14.07 10.05
CA GLU A 453 -28.87 14.09 8.62
C GLU A 453 -29.93 13.02 8.26
N PRO A 454 -30.60 13.15 7.09
CA PRO A 454 -31.50 12.12 6.60
C PRO A 454 -30.80 10.76 6.45
N HIS A 455 -31.19 9.78 7.26
CA HIS A 455 -30.53 8.47 7.35
C HIS A 455 -31.38 7.31 6.84
N LEU A 456 -32.70 7.50 6.69
CA LEU A 456 -33.65 6.43 6.37
C LEU A 456 -33.34 5.70 5.06
N VAL A 457 -32.81 6.40 4.05
CA VAL A 457 -32.45 5.77 2.77
C VAL A 457 -31.32 4.76 2.96
N TYR A 458 -30.28 5.13 3.71
CA TYR A 458 -29.15 4.25 3.99
C TYR A 458 -29.54 3.11 4.92
N GLU A 459 -30.39 3.38 5.91
CA GLU A 459 -30.89 2.35 6.82
C GLU A 459 -31.76 1.32 6.10
N ASN A 460 -32.65 1.75 5.20
CA ASN A 460 -33.47 0.85 4.40
C ASN A 460 -32.63 0.03 3.43
N THR A 461 -31.62 0.64 2.79
CA THR A 461 -30.66 -0.08 1.95
C THR A 461 -29.91 -1.13 2.77
N HIS A 462 -29.35 -0.76 3.92
CA HIS A 462 -28.63 -1.67 4.80
C HIS A 462 -29.53 -2.83 5.27
N ARG A 463 -30.75 -2.53 5.72
CA ARG A 463 -31.73 -3.55 6.14
C ARG A 463 -32.10 -4.50 5.00
N THR A 464 -32.21 -3.99 3.79
CA THR A 464 -32.51 -4.80 2.60
C THR A 464 -31.34 -5.71 2.25
N LEU A 465 -30.12 -5.17 2.24
CA LEU A 465 -28.92 -5.93 1.84
C LEU A 465 -28.39 -6.87 2.95
N SER A 466 -28.67 -6.60 4.21
CA SER A 466 -28.36 -7.51 5.33
C SER A 466 -29.40 -8.62 5.51
N ASN A 467 -30.52 -8.58 4.77
CA ASN A 467 -31.51 -9.64 4.81
C ASN A 467 -30.92 -10.95 4.24
N ASN A 468 -30.73 -11.94 5.12
CA ASN A 468 -30.11 -13.21 4.80
C ASN A 468 -30.93 -14.03 3.77
N ASP A 469 -32.25 -13.88 3.70
CA ASP A 469 -33.08 -14.54 2.67
C ASP A 469 -32.83 -13.97 1.28
N LEU A 470 -32.70 -12.64 1.16
CA LEU A 470 -32.36 -12.00 -0.11
C LEU A 470 -30.95 -12.40 -0.55
N LEU A 471 -29.99 -12.33 0.36
CA LEU A 471 -28.61 -12.77 0.10
C LEU A 471 -28.58 -14.23 -0.37
N ASN A 472 -29.30 -15.13 0.32
CA ASN A 472 -29.41 -16.53 -0.07
C ASN A 472 -30.02 -16.68 -1.47
N LYS A 473 -31.13 -15.98 -1.76
CA LYS A 473 -31.79 -16.01 -3.06
C LYS A 473 -30.88 -15.58 -4.20
N LEU A 474 -30.03 -14.57 -3.97
CA LEU A 474 -29.18 -14.00 -5.01
C LEU A 474 -27.86 -14.77 -5.22
N HIS A 475 -27.32 -15.35 -4.14
CA HIS A 475 -25.92 -15.78 -4.08
C HIS A 475 -25.68 -17.17 -3.45
N TRP A 476 -26.65 -17.84 -2.83
CA TRP A 476 -26.40 -19.18 -2.27
C TRP A 476 -26.47 -20.27 -3.35
N SER A 477 -25.37 -21.00 -3.53
CA SER A 477 -25.29 -22.16 -4.43
C SER A 477 -25.55 -23.44 -3.66
N GLU A 478 -26.69 -24.10 -3.89
CA GLU A 478 -26.98 -25.40 -3.28
C GLU A 478 -26.04 -26.52 -3.76
N ASN A 479 -25.43 -26.35 -4.93
CA ASN A 479 -24.48 -27.35 -5.46
C ASN A 479 -23.11 -27.26 -4.75
N LEU A 480 -22.70 -26.07 -4.33
CA LEU A 480 -21.41 -25.86 -3.65
C LEU A 480 -21.57 -25.80 -2.13
N HIS A 481 -22.79 -25.57 -1.64
CA HIS A 481 -23.09 -25.18 -0.25
C HIS A 481 -22.26 -23.97 0.21
N ALA A 482 -22.14 -22.98 -0.67
CA ALA A 482 -21.41 -21.74 -0.41
C ALA A 482 -22.05 -20.56 -1.14
N PHE A 483 -21.74 -19.35 -0.67
CA PHE A 483 -22.05 -18.14 -1.42
C PHE A 483 -21.17 -18.06 -2.67
N SER A 484 -21.77 -17.67 -3.79
CA SER A 484 -21.16 -17.71 -5.11
C SER A 484 -21.58 -16.51 -5.95
N ASP A 485 -20.68 -16.09 -6.83
CA ASP A 485 -21.03 -15.24 -7.95
C ASP A 485 -21.99 -15.98 -8.89
N TYR A 486 -22.74 -15.24 -9.70
CA TYR A 486 -23.62 -15.80 -10.73
C TYR A 486 -23.26 -15.20 -12.08
N GLY A 487 -23.36 -15.99 -13.16
CA GLY A 487 -23.17 -15.47 -14.52
C GLY A 487 -23.08 -16.56 -15.58
N ASN A 488 -22.74 -16.16 -16.81
CA ASN A 488 -22.58 -17.09 -17.93
C ASN A 488 -21.25 -17.87 -17.79
N HIS A 489 -21.32 -19.12 -17.33
CA HIS A 489 -20.15 -19.86 -16.88
C HIS A 489 -20.11 -21.29 -17.43
N THR A 490 -18.89 -21.80 -17.58
CA THR A 490 -18.53 -23.20 -17.84
C THR A 490 -17.14 -23.44 -17.27
N GLN A 491 -16.97 -24.55 -16.55
CA GLN A 491 -15.67 -25.02 -16.06
C GLN A 491 -14.85 -25.71 -17.15
N ALA A 492 -15.45 -26.00 -18.31
CA ALA A 492 -14.83 -26.74 -19.40
C ALA A 492 -13.92 -25.84 -20.26
N VAL A 493 -13.03 -25.10 -19.60
CA VAL A 493 -12.06 -24.17 -20.22
C VAL A 493 -10.64 -24.69 -19.98
N SER A 494 -9.72 -24.44 -20.91
CA SER A 494 -8.30 -24.75 -20.74
C SER A 494 -7.46 -23.88 -21.66
N LEU A 495 -6.21 -23.58 -21.29
CA LEU A 495 -5.23 -23.06 -22.23
C LEU A 495 -4.63 -24.23 -23.03
N GLN A 496 -4.56 -24.08 -24.36
CA GLN A 496 -3.97 -25.06 -25.27
C GLN A 496 -2.98 -24.35 -26.20
N GLN A 497 -1.92 -25.05 -26.61
CA GLN A 497 -1.05 -24.52 -27.66
C GLN A 497 -1.81 -24.49 -28.99
N GLU A 498 -1.79 -23.32 -29.62
CA GLU A 498 -2.35 -23.12 -30.95
C GLU A 498 -1.71 -24.09 -31.95
N LYS A 499 -2.54 -24.78 -32.74
CA LYS A 499 -2.06 -25.68 -33.78
C LYS A 499 -1.72 -24.89 -35.04
N VAL A 500 -0.43 -24.62 -35.24
CA VAL A 500 0.07 -24.00 -36.48
C VAL A 500 0.27 -25.08 -37.54
N PHE A 501 -0.51 -25.01 -38.63
CA PHE A 501 -0.31 -25.90 -39.78
C PHE A 501 0.91 -25.46 -40.59
N VAL A 502 1.90 -26.33 -40.71
CA VAL A 502 3.10 -26.14 -41.55
C VAL A 502 2.98 -27.06 -42.77
N PRO A 503 2.79 -26.51 -43.99
CA PRO A 503 2.77 -27.32 -45.21
C PRO A 503 4.07 -28.12 -45.40
N PRO A 504 4.01 -29.33 -45.98
CA PRO A 504 5.20 -30.13 -46.25
C PRO A 504 6.20 -29.36 -47.14
N GLY A 505 7.46 -29.29 -46.70
CA GLY A 505 8.56 -28.67 -47.47
C GLY A 505 8.88 -27.21 -47.15
N GLN A 506 8.18 -26.55 -46.21
CA GLN A 506 8.48 -25.17 -45.82
C GLN A 506 9.25 -25.05 -44.48
N PRO A 507 10.17 -24.07 -44.33
CA PRO A 507 10.95 -23.90 -43.11
C PRO A 507 10.08 -23.43 -41.92
N ARG A 508 10.16 -24.14 -40.78
CA ARG A 508 9.36 -23.88 -39.57
C ARG A 508 9.50 -22.46 -39.00
N HIS A 509 10.63 -21.80 -39.25
CA HIS A 509 10.95 -20.43 -38.82
C HIS A 509 10.13 -19.33 -39.54
N GLN A 510 9.42 -19.67 -40.62
CA GLN A 510 8.57 -18.73 -41.36
C GLN A 510 7.14 -18.63 -40.79
N PHE A 511 6.81 -19.44 -39.77
CA PHE A 511 5.49 -19.49 -39.16
C PHE A 511 5.50 -18.86 -37.76
N PRO A 512 4.39 -18.23 -37.32
CA PRO A 512 4.32 -17.59 -36.02
C PRO A 512 4.57 -18.60 -34.88
N VAL A 513 5.20 -18.12 -33.81
CA VAL A 513 5.43 -18.88 -32.58
C VAL A 513 4.08 -19.33 -32.02
N THR A 514 3.96 -20.62 -31.67
CA THR A 514 2.74 -21.19 -31.08
C THR A 514 2.36 -20.45 -29.80
N ARG A 515 1.17 -19.86 -29.75
CA ARG A 515 0.66 -19.16 -28.57
C ARG A 515 -0.23 -20.07 -27.73
N LEU A 516 -0.30 -19.82 -26.42
CA LEU A 516 -1.33 -20.41 -25.57
C LEU A 516 -2.65 -19.68 -25.81
N VAL A 517 -3.64 -20.38 -26.32
CA VAL A 517 -5.00 -19.86 -26.57
C VAL A 517 -6.02 -20.60 -25.73
N ARG A 518 -7.06 -19.90 -25.29
CA ARG A 518 -8.14 -20.52 -24.53
C ARG A 518 -9.00 -21.41 -25.45
N SER A 519 -9.28 -22.62 -25.00
CA SER A 519 -10.22 -23.55 -25.61
C SER A 519 -11.43 -23.77 -24.69
N VAL A 520 -12.64 -23.69 -25.25
CA VAL A 520 -13.92 -23.92 -24.57
C VAL A 520 -14.52 -25.23 -25.07
N ARG A 521 -14.60 -26.25 -24.22
CA ARG A 521 -15.07 -27.60 -24.58
C ARG A 521 -16.58 -27.81 -24.40
N LYS A 522 -17.22 -26.97 -23.58
CA LYS A 522 -18.67 -27.01 -23.34
C LYS A 522 -19.20 -25.59 -23.31
N ALA A 523 -20.29 -25.33 -24.04
CA ALA A 523 -20.93 -24.03 -24.06
C ALA A 523 -21.29 -23.55 -22.63
N PRO A 524 -21.07 -22.26 -22.31
CA PRO A 524 -21.45 -21.70 -21.04
C PRO A 524 -22.97 -21.58 -20.90
N LYS A 525 -23.43 -21.54 -19.65
CA LYS A 525 -24.83 -21.25 -19.29
C LYS A 525 -24.87 -20.35 -18.06
N LEU A 526 -25.97 -19.61 -17.89
CA LEU A 526 -26.24 -18.87 -16.67
C LEU A 526 -26.35 -19.85 -15.49
N GLN A 527 -25.46 -19.71 -14.51
CA GLN A 527 -25.41 -20.53 -13.30
C GLN A 527 -24.56 -19.86 -12.22
N TYR A 528 -24.60 -20.39 -11.00
CA TYR A 528 -23.62 -20.04 -9.97
C TYR A 528 -22.21 -20.48 -10.39
N VAL A 529 -21.25 -19.60 -10.14
CA VAL A 529 -19.83 -19.85 -10.34
C VAL A 529 -19.32 -20.56 -9.09
N ASN A 530 -19.18 -21.87 -9.19
CA ASN A 530 -18.77 -22.71 -8.05
C ASN A 530 -17.24 -22.63 -7.81
N ALA A 531 -16.75 -21.42 -7.52
CA ALA A 531 -15.36 -21.15 -7.18
C ALA A 531 -15.25 -20.82 -5.68
N LEU A 532 -15.03 -21.86 -4.86
CA LEU A 532 -14.90 -21.72 -3.41
C LEU A 532 -13.58 -21.05 -3.05
N GLY A 533 -13.64 -19.96 -2.30
CA GLY A 533 -12.46 -19.20 -1.88
C GLY A 533 -12.86 -17.94 -1.13
N TYR A 534 -12.00 -16.93 -1.12
CA TYR A 534 -12.24 -15.68 -0.41
C TYR A 534 -13.58 -15.03 -0.75
N VAL A 535 -13.97 -14.98 -2.05
CA VAL A 535 -15.25 -14.38 -2.48
C VAL A 535 -16.45 -15.06 -1.81
N SER A 536 -16.41 -16.39 -1.65
CA SER A 536 -17.47 -17.15 -0.98
C SER A 536 -17.62 -16.82 0.51
N LEU A 537 -16.58 -16.28 1.14
CA LEU A 537 -16.58 -15.98 2.57
C LEU A 537 -17.09 -14.57 2.88
N PHE A 538 -17.24 -13.66 1.90
CA PHE A 538 -17.54 -12.24 2.17
C PHE A 538 -18.73 -11.97 3.10
N PRO A 539 -19.87 -12.68 2.99
CA PRO A 539 -20.96 -12.51 3.96
C PRO A 539 -20.54 -12.77 5.40
N PHE A 540 -19.66 -13.75 5.62
CA PHE A 540 -19.09 -14.06 6.93
C PHE A 540 -18.00 -13.06 7.32
N LEU A 541 -17.06 -12.74 6.42
CA LEU A 541 -15.94 -11.81 6.64
C LEU A 541 -16.39 -10.41 7.07
N LEU A 542 -17.51 -9.94 6.52
CA LEU A 542 -18.10 -8.63 6.84
C LEU A 542 -19.24 -8.71 7.86
N GLN A 543 -19.39 -9.85 8.55
CA GLN A 543 -20.33 -10.04 9.67
C GLN A 543 -21.81 -9.75 9.30
N ILE A 544 -22.23 -10.15 8.10
CA ILE A 544 -23.59 -9.92 7.58
C ILE A 544 -24.55 -11.05 8.00
N LEU A 545 -24.01 -12.24 8.27
CA LEU A 545 -24.82 -13.42 8.58
C LEU A 545 -25.39 -13.35 10.00
N THR A 546 -26.64 -13.80 10.17
CA THR A 546 -27.18 -13.95 11.53
C THR A 546 -26.50 -15.13 12.24
N PRO A 547 -26.26 -15.08 13.56
CA PRO A 547 -25.45 -16.10 14.25
C PRO A 547 -26.06 -17.51 14.26
N ASP A 548 -27.37 -17.62 14.03
CA ASP A 548 -28.16 -18.84 14.01
C ASP A 548 -28.31 -19.48 12.62
N THR A 549 -27.87 -18.79 11.56
CA THR A 549 -28.05 -19.31 10.19
C THR A 549 -27.24 -20.60 9.95
N PRO A 550 -27.82 -21.67 9.38
CA PRO A 550 -27.11 -22.91 9.10
C PRO A 550 -25.96 -22.75 8.09
N LYS A 551 -25.94 -21.62 7.36
CA LYS A 551 -24.88 -21.33 6.39
C LYS A 551 -23.51 -21.13 7.05
N ILE A 552 -23.47 -20.67 8.32
CA ILE A 552 -22.23 -20.56 9.10
C ILE A 552 -21.62 -21.96 9.31
N GLU A 553 -22.41 -23.00 9.50
CA GLU A 553 -21.88 -24.35 9.70
C GLU A 553 -21.03 -24.80 8.50
N HIS A 554 -21.55 -24.62 7.28
CA HIS A 554 -20.84 -24.94 6.04
C HIS A 554 -19.56 -24.12 5.90
N ILE A 555 -19.60 -22.82 6.21
CA ILE A 555 -18.42 -21.96 6.16
C ILE A 555 -17.35 -22.44 7.14
N LEU A 556 -17.72 -22.77 8.38
CA LEU A 556 -16.77 -23.28 9.38
C LEU A 556 -16.26 -24.68 9.04
N GLN A 557 -17.01 -25.50 8.31
CA GLN A 557 -16.52 -26.77 7.77
C GLN A 557 -15.47 -26.52 6.69
N ASP A 558 -15.74 -25.64 5.73
CA ASP A 558 -14.81 -25.32 4.64
C ASP A 558 -13.53 -24.65 5.14
N ILE A 559 -13.64 -23.73 6.10
CA ILE A 559 -12.49 -23.07 6.74
C ILE A 559 -11.59 -24.07 7.44
N GLN A 560 -12.11 -25.18 7.97
CA GLN A 560 -11.31 -26.17 8.69
C GLN A 560 -10.76 -27.28 7.77
N ASP A 561 -11.16 -27.34 6.50
CA ASP A 561 -10.85 -28.43 5.59
C ASP A 561 -9.51 -28.20 4.84
N PRO A 562 -8.47 -29.04 5.07
CA PRO A 562 -7.18 -28.94 4.38
C PRO A 562 -7.26 -29.16 2.86
N GLU A 563 -8.24 -29.94 2.39
CA GLU A 563 -8.48 -30.20 0.96
C GLU A 563 -9.23 -29.04 0.29
N ARG A 564 -9.71 -28.08 1.09
CA ARG A 564 -10.36 -26.85 0.62
C ARG A 564 -9.46 -25.65 0.86
N ILE A 565 -9.74 -24.84 1.87
CA ILE A 565 -9.07 -23.55 2.07
C ILE A 565 -8.17 -23.50 3.31
N TRP A 566 -8.18 -24.50 4.19
CA TRP A 566 -7.33 -24.51 5.38
C TRP A 566 -5.87 -24.83 5.07
N THR A 567 -4.95 -24.14 5.74
CA THR A 567 -3.53 -24.51 5.76
C THR A 567 -2.91 -24.26 7.15
N PRO A 568 -1.74 -24.83 7.45
CA PRO A 568 -0.94 -24.47 8.63
C PRO A 568 -0.42 -23.02 8.65
N TYR A 569 -0.67 -22.24 7.60
CA TYR A 569 -0.10 -20.90 7.41
C TYR A 569 -1.17 -19.79 7.27
N GLY A 570 -2.46 -20.16 7.20
CA GLY A 570 -3.59 -19.27 6.92
C GLY A 570 -4.59 -19.84 5.90
N LEU A 571 -5.64 -19.10 5.57
CA LEU A 571 -6.64 -19.50 4.59
C LEU A 571 -6.17 -19.22 3.16
N ARG A 572 -6.32 -20.20 2.26
CA ARG A 572 -6.07 -20.05 0.82
C ARG A 572 -7.03 -19.07 0.17
N SER A 573 -6.55 -18.31 -0.80
CA SER A 573 -7.41 -17.45 -1.64
C SER A 573 -8.44 -18.25 -2.45
N LEU A 574 -8.09 -19.46 -2.89
CA LEU A 574 -8.95 -20.36 -3.64
C LEU A 574 -8.79 -21.79 -3.13
N SER A 575 -9.88 -22.55 -3.08
CA SER A 575 -9.91 -23.95 -2.66
C SER A 575 -8.89 -24.79 -3.43
N HIS A 576 -8.13 -25.65 -2.73
CA HIS A 576 -7.20 -26.60 -3.33
C HIS A 576 -7.90 -27.54 -4.33
N SER A 577 -9.17 -27.87 -4.05
CA SER A 577 -10.03 -28.68 -4.92
C SER A 577 -10.57 -27.95 -6.17
N ASP A 578 -10.34 -26.64 -6.32
CA ASP A 578 -10.86 -25.89 -7.46
C ASP A 578 -10.07 -26.21 -8.75
N PRO A 579 -10.71 -26.37 -9.93
CA PRO A 579 -10.00 -26.62 -11.19
C PRO A 579 -8.97 -25.55 -11.58
N LEU A 580 -9.13 -24.33 -11.06
CA LEU A 580 -8.26 -23.18 -11.31
C LEU A 580 -7.23 -22.94 -10.20
N TYR A 581 -7.17 -23.77 -9.15
CA TYR A 581 -6.12 -23.73 -8.14
C TYR A 581 -4.73 -23.81 -8.79
N MET A 582 -3.89 -22.82 -8.45
CA MET A 582 -2.53 -22.61 -8.97
C MET A 582 -2.43 -22.59 -10.51
N LYS A 583 -3.54 -22.36 -11.23
CA LYS A 583 -3.52 -22.23 -12.70
C LYS A 583 -3.16 -20.81 -13.11
N ARG A 584 -2.15 -20.72 -13.97
CA ARG A 584 -1.76 -19.49 -14.68
C ARG A 584 -2.92 -18.98 -15.51
N ASN A 585 -3.08 -17.66 -15.62
CA ASN A 585 -4.18 -17.08 -16.41
C ASN A 585 -3.81 -16.91 -17.88
N THR A 586 -2.52 -16.73 -18.17
CA THR A 586 -1.90 -16.67 -19.50
C THR A 586 -0.52 -17.34 -19.44
N GLU A 587 0.27 -17.24 -20.51
CA GLU A 587 1.68 -17.66 -20.49
C GLU A 587 2.55 -16.86 -19.50
N HIS A 588 2.18 -15.62 -19.23
CA HIS A 588 2.97 -14.70 -18.41
C HIS A 588 2.31 -14.39 -17.05
N ASP A 589 0.99 -14.53 -16.93
CA ASP A 589 0.26 -14.33 -15.69
C ASP A 589 0.31 -15.59 -14.79
N ALA A 590 1.23 -15.61 -13.84
CA ALA A 590 1.25 -16.58 -12.75
C ALA A 590 -0.01 -16.46 -11.85
N PRO A 591 -0.40 -17.52 -11.12
CA PRO A 591 -1.53 -17.47 -10.20
C PRO A 591 -1.29 -16.44 -9.08
N TYR A 592 -2.32 -15.67 -8.74
CA TYR A 592 -2.23 -14.61 -7.73
C TYR A 592 -3.24 -14.83 -6.59
N TRP A 593 -4.53 -14.71 -6.88
CA TRP A 593 -5.66 -14.99 -5.99
C TRP A 593 -6.24 -16.40 -6.22
N ARG A 594 -5.37 -17.37 -6.53
CA ARG A 594 -5.71 -18.76 -6.91
C ARG A 594 -5.05 -19.82 -6.04
N GLY A 595 -4.87 -19.52 -4.75
CA GLY A 595 -4.23 -20.43 -3.80
C GLY A 595 -3.43 -19.72 -2.71
N PRO A 596 -2.53 -18.77 -3.04
CA PRO A 596 -1.74 -18.05 -2.05
C PRO A 596 -2.58 -17.41 -0.93
N ILE A 597 -1.93 -17.20 0.21
CA ILE A 597 -2.53 -16.69 1.46
C ILE A 597 -2.26 -15.19 1.58
N TRP A 598 -3.33 -14.42 1.80
CA TRP A 598 -3.27 -12.96 1.89
C TRP A 598 -3.77 -12.46 3.25
N ILE A 599 -2.99 -11.57 3.89
CA ILE A 599 -3.23 -11.19 5.28
C ILE A 599 -4.44 -10.26 5.44
N ASN A 600 -4.78 -9.41 4.47
CA ASN A 600 -6.00 -8.58 4.50
C ASN A 600 -7.27 -9.42 4.68
N ILE A 601 -7.48 -10.44 3.84
CA ILE A 601 -8.68 -11.29 3.92
C ILE A 601 -8.63 -12.20 5.14
N ASN A 602 -7.45 -12.72 5.48
CA ASN A 602 -7.26 -13.51 6.70
C ASN A 602 -7.51 -12.69 7.97
N TYR A 603 -7.16 -11.40 8.00
CA TYR A 603 -7.51 -10.49 9.09
C TYR A 603 -9.03 -10.41 9.25
N LEU A 604 -9.77 -10.21 8.16
CA LEU A 604 -11.25 -10.18 8.20
C LEU A 604 -11.82 -11.53 8.67
N ALA A 605 -11.21 -12.66 8.29
CA ALA A 605 -11.63 -13.98 8.73
C ALA A 605 -11.41 -14.19 10.23
N VAL A 606 -10.23 -13.80 10.75
CA VAL A 606 -9.92 -13.84 12.18
C VAL A 606 -10.89 -12.95 12.96
N ARG A 607 -11.14 -11.71 12.49
CA ARG A 607 -12.13 -10.79 13.06
C ARG A 607 -13.53 -11.40 13.10
N ALA A 608 -13.98 -12.02 12.01
CA ALA A 608 -15.28 -12.66 11.94
C ALA A 608 -15.38 -13.87 12.89
N LEU A 609 -14.37 -14.75 12.92
CA LEU A 609 -14.31 -15.88 13.84
C LEU A 609 -14.32 -15.42 15.30
N HIS A 610 -13.62 -14.34 15.64
CA HIS A 610 -13.66 -13.73 16.96
C HIS A 610 -15.06 -13.22 17.32
N HIS A 611 -15.72 -12.51 16.40
CA HIS A 611 -17.09 -12.01 16.58
C HIS A 611 -18.09 -13.14 16.83
N TYR A 612 -18.18 -14.11 15.92
CA TYR A 612 -19.10 -15.25 16.07
C TYR A 612 -18.71 -16.19 17.23
N GLY A 613 -17.44 -16.20 17.64
CA GLY A 613 -16.96 -16.90 18.83
C GLY A 613 -17.31 -16.20 20.15
N SER A 614 -17.69 -14.92 20.11
CA SER A 614 -17.97 -14.10 21.29
C SER A 614 -19.47 -13.91 21.55
N ILE A 615 -20.28 -13.86 20.50
CA ILE A 615 -21.74 -13.70 20.59
C ILE A 615 -22.47 -15.04 20.77
N GLU A 616 -23.70 -15.00 21.26
CA GLU A 616 -24.54 -16.19 21.41
C GLU A 616 -24.99 -16.74 20.04
N GLY A 617 -24.95 -18.06 19.91
CA GLY A 617 -25.34 -18.77 18.69
C GLY A 617 -24.86 -20.23 18.69
N PRO A 618 -25.47 -21.10 17.87
CA PRO A 618 -25.15 -22.53 17.84
C PRO A 618 -23.69 -22.83 17.46
N TYR A 619 -23.01 -21.91 16.76
CA TYR A 619 -21.64 -22.11 16.26
C TYR A 619 -20.55 -21.44 17.10
N LYS A 620 -20.91 -20.77 18.21
CA LYS A 620 -20.01 -20.00 19.07
C LYS A 620 -18.72 -20.73 19.41
N LYS A 621 -18.83 -21.95 19.96
CA LYS A 621 -17.68 -22.75 20.37
C LYS A 621 -16.77 -23.13 19.20
N LYS A 622 -17.35 -23.48 18.05
CA LYS A 622 -16.61 -23.86 16.84
C LYS A 622 -15.85 -22.65 16.27
N ALA A 623 -16.52 -21.50 16.18
CA ALA A 623 -15.90 -20.25 15.74
C ALA A 623 -14.74 -19.81 16.67
N ALA A 624 -14.93 -19.89 18.00
CA ALA A 624 -13.89 -19.55 18.97
C ALA A 624 -12.65 -20.48 18.89
N THR A 625 -12.85 -21.76 18.57
CA THR A 625 -11.74 -22.71 18.38
C THR A 625 -10.96 -22.36 17.11
N LEU A 626 -11.66 -22.23 15.99
CA LEU A 626 -11.05 -21.89 14.70
C LEU A 626 -10.37 -20.51 14.71
N TYR A 627 -10.92 -19.56 15.47
CA TYR A 627 -10.28 -18.27 15.73
C TYR A 627 -8.86 -18.45 16.27
N GLN A 628 -8.70 -19.25 17.33
CA GLN A 628 -7.41 -19.48 17.97
C GLN A 628 -6.43 -20.18 17.03
N ASP A 629 -6.89 -21.19 16.30
CA ASP A 629 -6.06 -21.95 15.36
C ASP A 629 -5.58 -21.06 14.21
N LEU A 630 -6.49 -20.31 13.57
CA LEU A 630 -6.14 -19.46 12.43
C LEU A 630 -5.23 -18.31 12.84
N ARG A 631 -5.54 -17.66 13.96
CA ARG A 631 -4.71 -16.60 14.55
C ARG A 631 -3.28 -17.10 14.79
N THR A 632 -3.14 -18.27 15.40
CA THR A 632 -1.83 -18.87 15.72
C THR A 632 -1.04 -19.17 14.45
N ASN A 633 -1.67 -19.79 13.45
CA ASN A 633 -1.02 -20.12 12.17
C ASN A 633 -0.50 -18.89 11.44
N LEU A 634 -1.30 -17.82 11.36
CA LEU A 634 -0.93 -16.57 10.71
C LEU A 634 0.25 -15.89 11.40
N ILE A 635 0.16 -15.69 12.72
CA ILE A 635 1.23 -15.05 13.50
C ILE A 635 2.54 -15.83 13.35
N ASN A 636 2.49 -17.16 13.52
CA ASN A 636 3.67 -18.01 13.44
C ASN A 636 4.32 -17.95 12.07
N ASN A 637 3.54 -18.03 10.99
CA ASN A 637 4.08 -18.05 9.65
C ASN A 637 4.70 -16.69 9.26
N VAL A 638 3.97 -15.59 9.46
CA VAL A 638 4.47 -14.24 9.13
C VAL A 638 5.73 -13.92 9.94
N TYR A 639 5.73 -14.21 11.24
CA TYR A 639 6.90 -14.00 12.10
C TYR A 639 8.08 -14.88 11.68
N LYS A 640 7.85 -16.17 11.39
CA LYS A 640 8.89 -17.08 10.89
C LYS A 640 9.53 -16.54 9.60
N GLN A 641 8.72 -16.13 8.62
CA GLN A 641 9.22 -15.58 7.36
C GLN A 641 9.99 -14.28 7.59
N TYR A 642 9.53 -13.41 8.49
CA TYR A 642 10.28 -12.22 8.86
C TYR A 642 11.64 -12.56 9.47
N MET A 643 11.73 -13.56 10.33
CA MET A 643 13.00 -13.99 10.92
C MET A 643 13.95 -14.65 9.90
N GLU A 644 13.41 -15.40 8.94
CA GLU A 644 14.19 -16.08 7.90
C GLU A 644 14.68 -15.13 6.80
N THR A 645 13.86 -14.14 6.41
CA THR A 645 14.14 -13.30 5.24
C THR A 645 14.40 -11.83 5.56
N GLY A 646 14.13 -11.38 6.79
CA GLY A 646 14.21 -9.98 7.20
C GLY A 646 13.06 -9.09 6.71
N TYR A 647 12.01 -9.66 6.09
CA TYR A 647 10.94 -8.90 5.44
C TYR A 647 9.55 -9.46 5.72
N ILE A 648 8.54 -8.58 5.63
CA ILE A 648 7.13 -8.93 5.54
C ILE A 648 6.75 -8.92 4.06
N TRP A 649 5.96 -9.90 3.63
CA TRP A 649 5.64 -10.17 2.23
C TRP A 649 4.17 -9.89 1.92
N GLU A 650 3.89 -9.65 0.64
CA GLU A 650 2.56 -9.38 0.10
C GLU A 650 1.58 -10.54 0.31
N GLN A 651 2.05 -11.75 -0.01
CA GLN A 651 1.32 -13.00 0.12
C GLN A 651 2.25 -14.14 0.57
N TYR A 652 1.68 -15.26 0.97
CA TYR A 652 2.41 -16.43 1.45
C TYR A 652 2.00 -17.67 0.68
N ASN A 653 2.97 -18.52 0.36
CA ASN A 653 2.72 -19.78 -0.30
C ASN A 653 1.90 -20.71 0.59
N ASP A 654 0.81 -21.25 0.08
CA ASP A 654 -0.12 -22.08 0.84
C ASP A 654 0.42 -23.46 1.21
N SER A 655 1.40 -23.96 0.45
CA SER A 655 2.00 -25.28 0.67
C SER A 655 3.23 -25.25 1.59
N THR A 656 3.96 -24.13 1.61
CA THR A 656 5.25 -24.02 2.31
C THR A 656 5.30 -22.92 3.36
N GLY A 657 4.33 -21.99 3.36
CA GLY A 657 4.34 -20.79 4.18
C GLY A 657 5.33 -19.72 3.72
N ARG A 658 6.14 -19.97 2.69
CA ARG A 658 7.18 -19.05 2.22
C ARG A 658 6.59 -17.72 1.75
N GLY A 659 7.20 -16.60 2.13
CA GLY A 659 6.84 -15.27 1.61
C GLY A 659 7.00 -15.17 0.09
N GLN A 660 6.03 -14.57 -0.59
CA GLN A 660 5.97 -14.41 -2.06
C GLN A 660 5.46 -13.00 -2.44
N GLY A 661 5.74 -12.60 -3.69
CA GLY A 661 5.32 -11.30 -4.22
C GLY A 661 6.23 -10.16 -3.80
N SER A 662 5.67 -8.96 -3.69
CA SER A 662 6.38 -7.74 -3.33
C SER A 662 6.90 -7.77 -1.89
N HIS A 663 8.07 -7.15 -1.67
CA HIS A 663 8.65 -6.90 -0.35
C HIS A 663 9.56 -5.65 -0.37
N PRO A 664 9.74 -4.94 0.78
CA PRO A 664 8.94 -5.06 2.01
C PRO A 664 7.48 -4.66 1.76
N PHE A 665 6.54 -5.51 2.16
CA PHE A 665 5.11 -5.26 2.06
C PHE A 665 4.52 -5.05 3.45
N THR A 666 4.73 -3.86 3.98
CA THR A 666 4.09 -3.41 5.23
C THR A 666 2.85 -2.59 4.94
N GLY A 667 2.15 -2.92 3.85
CA GLY A 667 0.74 -2.59 3.63
C GLY A 667 -0.15 -3.48 4.52
N TRP A 668 -1.17 -4.13 3.95
CA TRP A 668 -2.08 -4.96 4.76
C TRP A 668 -1.41 -6.08 5.56
N SER A 669 -0.21 -6.56 5.20
CA SER A 669 0.45 -7.64 5.95
C SER A 669 0.92 -7.20 7.34
N ALA A 670 1.03 -5.89 7.56
CA ALA A 670 1.25 -5.31 8.88
C ALA A 670 0.04 -5.51 9.84
N LEU A 671 -1.15 -5.86 9.33
CA LEU A 671 -2.31 -6.23 10.16
C LEU A 671 -2.04 -7.43 11.08
N THR A 672 -0.97 -8.19 10.84
CA THR A 672 -0.48 -9.19 11.80
C THR A 672 -0.28 -8.58 13.19
N VAL A 673 0.07 -7.30 13.31
CA VAL A 673 0.15 -6.59 14.60
C VAL A 673 -1.20 -6.54 15.31
N LEU A 674 -2.28 -6.23 14.59
CA LEU A 674 -3.63 -6.24 15.14
C LEU A 674 -4.11 -7.66 15.49
N ILE A 675 -3.74 -8.65 14.67
CA ILE A 675 -4.00 -10.07 14.96
C ILE A 675 -3.30 -10.48 16.27
N MET A 676 -2.05 -10.05 16.48
CA MET A 676 -1.32 -10.28 17.74
C MET A 676 -2.00 -9.58 18.92
N ALA A 677 -2.40 -8.32 18.76
CA ALA A 677 -3.05 -7.51 19.80
C ALA A 677 -4.50 -7.95 20.09
N GLU A 678 -5.12 -8.73 19.21
CA GLU A 678 -6.55 -9.12 19.28
C GLU A 678 -7.47 -7.90 19.24
N GLU A 679 -7.12 -6.94 18.39
CA GLU A 679 -7.88 -5.72 18.15
C GLU A 679 -8.48 -5.78 16.75
N TYR A 680 -9.81 -5.89 16.65
CA TYR A 680 -10.51 -6.26 15.42
C TYR A 680 -11.58 -5.30 14.97
#